data_AF-A0A945MQN0-F1
#
_entry.id   AF-A0A945MQN0-F1
#
_cell.length_a   1.000
_cell.length_b   1.000
_cell.length_c   1.000
_cell.angle_alpha   90.00
_cell.angle_beta   90.00
_cell.angle_gamma   90.00
#
_symmetry.space_group_name_H-M   'P 1'
#
loop_
_entity.id
_entity.type
_entity.pdbx_description
1 polymer ?
#
loop_
_entity_poly.entity_id
_entity_poly.type
_entity_poly.pdbx_seq_one_letter_code
_entity_poly.pdbx_strand_id
1 'polypeptide(L)'
;MKRLAAGFTLSASTLCFANDKPLDFWDEEVRLFGAASPGQHVDASLADRRNIAYQPTGFELDHADRVEGDLSVLYTPHKAGMPSRFGFVAGLWGESWDLSSAMSLRLWIKVQDPQPPDLWGIRLVDRAGLESIGELSGTDTAGDWKELTLPLDRLQTPPGFDWKQVALCEFDVDFSEEARIHLDGIRFTQSNALIGITDKPLSQRMAEAESSRTARLADAFERSARKDAFPVVSAFAKMFLGEDLDTANQLLAEELAKSSDGNAWSLLHTPLYCRFYYMFSSRNGKFPGRLTPETEALLLATLWQRTAVKNDIHWARQSTWWLDGSENHDLNAKASNLVTSRIFMNEPDYKDRIYPDYGFGGSYHYGHAGYYGPGVDRVSRHGGGRANLADGKQYNARDHYEAWLAFMKTYFRERARRGFFLEYGSHSYSKHTLNPVDLAYQYGGDEELHRLIDDFLTLYWAEWAQVSISGVRGGPKTRHHKSVVEGDGTSDLISFHLGGPANAATWWYWNLINDYRLPPVIWRMALDREGMGSYTYSARGIGEEENVWPRPLGTERTLTVDTEARFLKTTYVTPDYTLGTQMDHPAAMHSHLSITGRWHGMTFAQSATSRIVPVGLVSLANPHNHLVSADKSFDLELMLQTVADHQTLIVQQAQRWTAVHPEWYPNHPSYSRPMGIWLGNDWDEQTERDGWVFVQKGRAYAAIRPVLWDEAYEKERKTRTEGNQVFFNAPDDLPTVKLREDCYTWNQDRSILMLEDAHSPVIIEAGRTADYPTLADFAADVLDNPIALYKTVVPGSNILVYSGCSEDAPEIVFNAGVPQIPSIGGTPVNYRYPMTFDSPYLKSEYGSGKILIEYGGEQHSLDFAE
;
A
#
# COMPACT_ATOMS: atom_id res chain seq x y z
N MET A 1 5.94 -3.04 33.01
CA MET A 1 4.57 -3.27 32.53
C MET A 1 3.93 -4.55 33.10
N LYS A 2 4.68 -5.59 33.47
CA LYS A 2 4.14 -6.82 34.13
C LYS A 2 3.32 -6.64 35.42
N ARG A 3 3.38 -5.48 36.09
CA ARG A 3 2.55 -5.16 37.27
C ARG A 3 1.29 -4.32 36.99
N LEU A 4 1.01 -4.01 35.72
CA LEU A 4 -0.22 -3.31 35.29
C LEU A 4 -1.14 -4.19 34.43
N ALA A 5 -0.72 -5.42 34.08
CA ALA A 5 -1.50 -6.34 33.25
C ALA A 5 -2.46 -7.25 34.04
N ALA A 6 -2.48 -7.15 35.38
CA ALA A 6 -3.44 -7.86 36.22
C ALA A 6 -4.52 -6.89 36.71
N GLY A 7 -5.68 -6.89 36.04
CA GLY A 7 -6.91 -6.32 36.59
C GLY A 7 -7.52 -5.10 35.90
N PHE A 8 -7.29 -4.86 34.61
CA PHE A 8 -8.19 -4.01 33.84
C PHE A 8 -9.18 -4.88 33.06
N THR A 9 -10.44 -4.87 33.50
CA THR A 9 -11.58 -5.33 32.72
C THR A 9 -11.67 -4.47 31.46
N LEU A 10 -11.28 -5.02 30.32
CA LEU A 10 -11.49 -4.44 28.99
C LEU A 10 -12.98 -4.57 28.63
N SER A 11 -13.80 -3.65 29.13
CA SER A 11 -15.16 -3.43 28.65
C SER A 11 -15.04 -2.51 27.43
N ALA A 12 -15.10 -3.09 26.23
CA ALA A 12 -14.95 -2.34 24.98
C ALA A 12 -16.30 -1.88 24.38
N SER A 13 -17.42 -2.20 25.04
CA SER A 13 -18.76 -1.93 24.52
C SER A 13 -19.19 -0.51 24.89
N THR A 14 -18.98 0.44 23.99
CA THR A 14 -19.66 1.74 24.08
C THR A 14 -21.00 1.61 23.39
N LEU A 15 -22.11 1.76 24.13
CA LEU A 15 -23.45 1.83 23.55
C LEU A 15 -23.50 3.02 22.57
N CYS A 16 -23.70 2.73 21.28
CA CYS A 16 -23.77 3.76 20.23
C CYS A 16 -25.22 4.07 19.86
N PHE A 17 -25.48 5.29 19.39
CA PHE A 17 -26.80 5.67 18.87
C PHE A 17 -27.07 4.97 17.53
N ALA A 18 -28.31 4.51 17.32
CA ALA A 18 -28.72 3.69 16.17
C ALA A 18 -28.60 4.33 14.77
N ASN A 19 -28.10 5.57 14.66
CA ASN A 19 -28.08 6.33 13.39
C ASN A 19 -26.71 6.41 12.71
N ASP A 20 -25.64 5.85 13.30
CA ASP A 20 -24.33 5.80 12.66
C ASP A 20 -24.30 4.69 11.61
N LYS A 21 -23.81 5.02 10.41
CA LYS A 21 -23.60 4.03 9.34
C LYS A 21 -22.67 2.91 9.84
N PRO A 22 -23.08 1.65 9.77
CA PRO A 22 -22.20 0.52 10.04
C PRO A 22 -21.06 0.45 9.02
N LEU A 23 -19.86 0.12 9.48
CA LEU A 23 -18.65 0.05 8.65
C LEU A 23 -18.01 -1.31 8.82
N ASP A 24 -17.32 -1.81 7.79
CA ASP A 24 -16.63 -3.09 7.81
C ASP A 24 -15.12 -2.94 7.86
N PHE A 25 -14.45 -3.82 8.60
CA PHE A 25 -13.00 -3.89 8.67
C PHE A 25 -12.51 -5.30 8.35
N TRP A 26 -12.13 -5.46 7.09
CA TRP A 26 -11.68 -6.73 6.49
C TRP A 26 -10.67 -7.51 7.34
N ASP A 27 -9.69 -6.85 7.96
CA ASP A 27 -8.65 -7.56 8.72
C ASP A 27 -9.14 -8.02 10.10
N GLU A 28 -10.06 -7.30 10.75
CA GLU A 28 -10.63 -7.73 12.02
C GLU A 28 -11.70 -8.81 11.81
N GLU A 29 -12.65 -8.59 10.91
CA GLU A 29 -13.85 -9.42 10.80
C GLU A 29 -13.53 -10.86 10.56
N VAL A 30 -12.65 -11.16 9.61
CA VAL A 30 -12.27 -12.53 9.31
C VAL A 30 -11.61 -13.24 10.50
N ARG A 31 -11.06 -12.49 11.47
CA ARG A 31 -10.43 -13.01 12.68
C ARG A 31 -11.40 -13.17 13.84
N LEU A 32 -12.56 -12.52 13.82
CA LEU A 32 -13.57 -12.70 14.87
C LEU A 32 -14.22 -14.08 14.79
N PHE A 33 -14.30 -14.65 13.59
CA PHE A 33 -14.94 -15.95 13.39
C PHE A 33 -13.99 -17.12 13.63
N GLY A 34 -14.57 -18.24 14.03
CA GLY A 34 -13.86 -19.48 14.26
C GLY A 34 -14.79 -20.67 14.35
N ALA A 35 -14.21 -21.85 14.23
CA ALA A 35 -14.90 -23.11 14.46
C ALA A 35 -14.20 -23.90 15.57
N ALA A 36 -14.98 -24.69 16.30
CA ALA A 36 -14.51 -25.39 17.49
C ALA A 36 -14.45 -26.90 17.28
N SER A 37 -13.38 -27.51 17.79
CA SER A 37 -13.34 -28.97 17.94
C SER A 37 -14.24 -29.43 19.09
N PRO A 38 -14.66 -30.70 19.13
CA PRO A 38 -15.47 -31.23 20.23
C PRO A 38 -14.86 -30.93 21.62
N GLY A 39 -15.66 -30.34 22.50
CA GLY A 39 -15.24 -29.99 23.87
C GLY A 39 -14.45 -28.67 24.00
N GLN A 40 -14.32 -27.90 22.92
CA GLN A 40 -13.73 -26.56 22.92
C GLN A 40 -14.76 -25.50 22.53
N HIS A 41 -14.45 -24.24 22.80
CA HIS A 41 -15.18 -23.09 22.26
C HIS A 41 -14.48 -22.53 21.02
N VAL A 42 -15.19 -21.69 20.27
CA VAL A 42 -14.70 -21.02 19.05
C VAL A 42 -13.52 -20.08 19.33
N ASP A 43 -13.25 -19.76 20.59
CA ASP A 43 -12.10 -18.96 21.04
C ASP A 43 -10.79 -19.76 21.17
N ALA A 44 -10.81 -21.09 21.03
CA ALA A 44 -9.63 -21.95 21.22
C ALA A 44 -8.45 -21.59 20.30
N SER A 45 -8.72 -21.04 19.11
CA SER A 45 -7.71 -20.60 18.14
C SER A 45 -7.35 -19.10 18.24
N LEU A 46 -7.77 -18.39 19.30
CA LEU A 46 -7.51 -16.95 19.45
C LEU A 46 -6.03 -16.57 19.33
N ALA A 47 -5.13 -17.40 19.87
CA ALA A 47 -3.68 -17.14 19.79
C ALA A 47 -3.18 -17.11 18.33
N ASP A 48 -3.70 -18.00 17.48
CA ASP A 48 -3.35 -18.03 16.06
C ASP A 48 -3.97 -16.85 15.31
N ARG A 49 -5.21 -16.48 15.65
CA ARG A 49 -5.96 -15.36 15.05
C ARG A 49 -5.34 -13.98 15.33
N ARG A 50 -4.56 -13.85 16.40
CA ARG A 50 -3.74 -12.66 16.73
C ARG A 50 -2.46 -12.55 15.89
N ASN A 51 -2.13 -13.55 15.07
CA ASN A 51 -0.95 -13.51 14.22
C ASN A 51 -1.22 -12.69 12.96
N ILE A 52 -0.34 -11.75 12.64
CA ILE A 52 -0.43 -10.94 11.42
C ILE A 52 -0.58 -11.80 10.15
N ALA A 53 0.10 -12.94 10.11
CA ALA A 53 0.09 -13.88 8.99
C ALA A 53 -1.06 -14.92 9.07
N TYR A 54 -2.03 -14.70 9.95
CA TYR A 54 -3.18 -15.59 10.08
C TYR A 54 -3.91 -15.71 8.74
N GLN A 55 -4.15 -16.95 8.34
CA GLN A 55 -5.03 -17.27 7.23
C GLN A 55 -6.17 -18.11 7.81
N PRO A 56 -7.42 -17.64 7.71
CA PRO A 56 -8.57 -18.38 8.22
C PRO A 56 -8.74 -19.70 7.48
N THR A 57 -9.19 -20.72 8.21
CA THR A 57 -9.55 -22.01 7.63
C THR A 57 -11.06 -22.13 7.60
N GLY A 58 -11.64 -22.15 6.40
CA GLY A 58 -13.07 -22.26 6.18
C GLY A 58 -13.90 -20.99 6.39
N PHE A 59 -13.25 -19.85 6.67
CA PHE A 59 -13.87 -18.53 6.65
C PHE A 59 -13.18 -17.65 5.61
N GLU A 60 -13.97 -16.92 4.83
CA GLU A 60 -13.52 -16.03 3.77
C GLU A 60 -14.38 -14.74 3.80
N LEU A 61 -13.91 -13.66 3.18
CA LEU A 61 -14.69 -12.44 2.99
C LEU A 61 -15.29 -12.45 1.59
N ASP A 62 -16.56 -12.09 1.45
CA ASP A 62 -17.25 -12.01 0.17
C ASP A 62 -17.68 -10.55 -0.11
N HIS A 63 -16.99 -9.91 -1.06
CA HIS A 63 -17.28 -8.56 -1.53
C HIS A 63 -18.32 -8.52 -2.66
N ALA A 64 -19.00 -9.62 -2.96
CA ALA A 64 -20.02 -9.65 -4.00
C ALA A 64 -21.41 -9.97 -3.43
N ASP A 65 -21.47 -10.87 -2.45
CA ASP A 65 -22.71 -11.36 -1.85
C ASP A 65 -22.84 -10.86 -0.41
N ARG A 66 -23.54 -9.73 -0.22
CA ARG A 66 -23.72 -9.04 1.08
C ARG A 66 -25.06 -8.32 1.14
N VAL A 67 -25.44 -7.86 2.33
CA VAL A 67 -26.65 -7.09 2.64
C VAL A 67 -26.32 -5.75 3.28
N GLU A 68 -25.47 -5.74 4.31
CA GLU A 68 -25.01 -4.54 5.00
C GLU A 68 -23.52 -4.32 4.68
N GLY A 69 -23.03 -3.08 4.86
CA GLY A 69 -21.63 -2.75 4.65
C GLY A 69 -21.06 -3.00 3.24
N ASP A 70 -19.76 -3.29 3.20
CA ASP A 70 -18.90 -3.51 2.04
C ASP A 70 -18.60 -5.00 1.78
N LEU A 71 -18.82 -5.88 2.75
CA LEU A 71 -18.52 -7.31 2.63
C LEU A 71 -19.35 -8.17 3.59
N SER A 72 -19.41 -9.48 3.34
CA SER A 72 -19.95 -10.45 4.29
C SER A 72 -18.92 -11.52 4.65
N VAL A 73 -19.18 -12.30 5.70
CA VAL A 73 -18.36 -13.45 6.07
C VAL A 73 -18.95 -14.72 5.49
N LEU A 74 -18.20 -15.41 4.65
CA LEU A 74 -18.55 -16.73 4.11
C LEU A 74 -17.89 -17.83 4.94
N TYR A 75 -18.72 -18.68 5.55
CA TYR A 75 -18.32 -19.91 6.20
C TYR A 75 -18.56 -21.13 5.30
N THR A 76 -17.54 -21.95 5.11
CA THR A 76 -17.58 -23.22 4.37
C THR A 76 -17.18 -24.37 5.30
N PRO A 77 -18.14 -25.13 5.87
CA PRO A 77 -17.87 -26.19 6.85
C PRO A 77 -16.85 -27.24 6.38
N HIS A 78 -16.93 -27.65 5.11
CA HIS A 78 -16.00 -28.62 4.54
C HIS A 78 -14.54 -28.15 4.61
N LYS A 79 -14.28 -26.88 4.25
CA LYS A 79 -12.94 -26.28 4.35
C LYS A 79 -12.47 -26.16 5.80
N ALA A 80 -13.40 -26.04 6.75
CA ALA A 80 -13.12 -26.01 8.19
C ALA A 80 -12.95 -27.42 8.82
N GLY A 81 -13.10 -28.50 8.04
CA GLY A 81 -13.01 -29.87 8.55
C GLY A 81 -14.30 -30.41 9.16
N MET A 82 -15.46 -29.90 8.74
CA MET A 82 -16.80 -30.30 9.19
C MET A 82 -17.03 -30.23 10.71
N PRO A 83 -16.67 -29.13 11.40
CA PRO A 83 -17.00 -28.98 12.82
C PRO A 83 -18.50 -28.71 12.99
N SER A 84 -19.11 -29.32 13.99
CA SER A 84 -20.53 -29.07 14.33
C SER A 84 -20.76 -27.72 15.04
N ARG A 85 -19.68 -26.99 15.35
CA ARG A 85 -19.72 -25.72 16.08
C ARG A 85 -18.88 -24.66 15.41
N PHE A 86 -19.50 -23.50 15.17
CA PHE A 86 -18.86 -22.30 14.65
C PHE A 86 -19.46 -21.05 15.29
N GLY A 87 -18.84 -19.89 15.11
CA GLY A 87 -19.33 -18.66 15.71
C GLY A 87 -18.30 -17.56 15.70
N PHE A 88 -18.47 -16.59 16.60
CA PHE A 88 -17.65 -15.40 16.68
C PHE A 88 -17.37 -14.97 18.11
N VAL A 89 -16.25 -14.28 18.30
CA VAL A 89 -15.80 -13.72 19.58
C VAL A 89 -16.08 -12.23 19.66
N ALA A 90 -16.14 -11.69 20.88
CA ALA A 90 -16.29 -10.25 21.13
C ALA A 90 -15.08 -9.42 20.70
N GLY A 91 -13.91 -10.04 20.66
CA GLY A 91 -12.68 -9.43 20.19
C GLY A 91 -11.50 -10.38 20.37
N LEU A 92 -10.35 -9.98 19.81
CA LEU A 92 -9.16 -10.83 19.82
C LEU A 92 -8.37 -10.74 21.12
N TRP A 93 -8.44 -9.62 21.84
CA TRP A 93 -7.55 -9.25 22.95
C TRP A 93 -8.19 -9.39 24.32
N GLY A 94 -9.24 -10.22 24.40
CA GLY A 94 -9.98 -10.48 25.63
C GLY A 94 -10.99 -9.37 25.93
N GLU A 95 -11.60 -8.79 24.91
CA GLU A 95 -12.79 -7.97 24.97
C GLU A 95 -14.02 -8.81 25.34
N SER A 96 -15.09 -8.15 25.77
CA SER A 96 -16.40 -8.74 26.04
C SER A 96 -17.49 -7.73 25.75
N TRP A 97 -18.70 -8.21 25.54
CA TRP A 97 -19.89 -7.40 25.34
C TRP A 97 -20.61 -7.09 26.67
N ASP A 98 -20.99 -5.82 26.85
CA ASP A 98 -21.93 -5.38 27.88
C ASP A 98 -23.37 -5.57 27.37
N LEU A 99 -23.88 -6.80 27.52
CA LEU A 99 -25.22 -7.18 27.09
C LEU A 99 -26.22 -7.10 28.24
N SER A 100 -27.50 -7.26 27.88
CA SER A 100 -28.56 -7.57 28.84
C SER A 100 -29.53 -8.57 28.24
N SER A 101 -30.26 -9.31 29.07
CA SER A 101 -31.31 -10.23 28.59
C SER A 101 -32.43 -9.52 27.83
N ALA A 102 -32.56 -8.19 27.94
CA ALA A 102 -33.55 -7.41 27.21
C ALA A 102 -33.10 -7.00 25.79
N MET A 103 -31.88 -7.35 25.38
CA MET A 103 -31.40 -7.16 24.02
C MET A 103 -31.87 -8.30 23.10
N SER A 104 -31.71 -8.08 21.80
CA SER A 104 -31.85 -9.12 20.78
C SER A 104 -30.58 -9.21 19.93
N LEU A 105 -30.14 -10.43 19.63
CA LEU A 105 -29.19 -10.68 18.55
C LEU A 105 -29.94 -10.56 17.21
N ARG A 106 -29.35 -9.82 16.27
CA ARG A 106 -29.79 -9.74 14.88
C ARG A 106 -28.62 -10.13 13.99
N LEU A 107 -28.93 -10.84 12.91
CA LEU A 107 -27.97 -11.24 11.90
C LEU A 107 -28.69 -11.52 10.59
N TRP A 108 -28.09 -11.12 9.48
CA TRP A 108 -28.44 -11.63 8.16
C TRP A 108 -27.70 -12.94 7.94
N ILE A 109 -28.42 -13.93 7.42
CA ILE A 109 -27.83 -15.18 6.99
C ILE A 109 -28.31 -15.58 5.61
N LYS A 110 -27.46 -16.29 4.89
CA LYS A 110 -27.79 -16.99 3.65
C LYS A 110 -27.19 -18.39 3.72
N VAL A 111 -28.03 -19.41 3.70
CA VAL A 111 -27.64 -20.81 3.83
C VAL A 111 -27.92 -21.52 2.51
N GLN A 112 -26.85 -21.93 1.86
CA GLN A 112 -26.88 -22.75 0.66
C GLN A 112 -26.41 -24.15 1.05
N ASP A 113 -27.36 -25.04 1.34
CA ASP A 113 -27.11 -26.43 1.71
C ASP A 113 -28.22 -27.30 1.08
N PRO A 114 -27.90 -28.45 0.47
CA PRO A 114 -28.89 -29.45 0.04
C PRO A 114 -29.83 -29.95 1.15
N GLN A 115 -29.38 -29.95 2.40
CA GLN A 115 -30.16 -30.37 3.58
C GLN A 115 -30.07 -29.29 4.67
N PRO A 116 -30.67 -28.11 4.43
CA PRO A 116 -30.48 -26.98 5.31
C PRO A 116 -31.18 -27.22 6.67
N PRO A 117 -30.46 -27.13 7.79
CA PRO A 117 -31.08 -27.20 9.11
C PRO A 117 -31.83 -25.89 9.41
N ASP A 118 -33.11 -26.01 9.79
CA ASP A 118 -33.96 -24.86 10.13
C ASP A 118 -33.84 -24.39 11.60
N LEU A 119 -33.06 -25.12 12.39
CA LEU A 119 -32.83 -24.83 13.80
C LEU A 119 -31.35 -24.98 14.14
N TRP A 120 -30.73 -23.90 14.61
CA TRP A 120 -29.37 -23.90 15.13
C TRP A 120 -29.42 -23.78 16.65
N GLY A 121 -28.67 -24.63 17.35
CA GLY A 121 -28.42 -24.40 18.78
C GLY A 121 -27.58 -23.14 18.93
N ILE A 122 -27.91 -22.25 19.84
CA ILE A 122 -27.12 -21.03 20.09
C ILE A 122 -26.65 -20.98 21.53
N ARG A 123 -25.41 -20.53 21.72
CA ARG A 123 -24.81 -20.35 23.05
C ARG A 123 -24.12 -19.00 23.13
N LEU A 124 -24.46 -18.22 24.16
CA LEU A 124 -23.64 -17.10 24.62
C LEU A 124 -22.81 -17.58 25.78
N VAL A 125 -21.50 -17.31 25.75
CA VAL A 125 -20.57 -17.74 26.80
C VAL A 125 -19.93 -16.52 27.43
N ASP A 126 -20.01 -16.40 28.76
CA ASP A 126 -19.36 -15.33 29.50
C ASP A 126 -17.87 -15.63 29.78
N ARG A 127 -17.13 -14.63 30.29
CA ARG A 127 -15.71 -14.80 30.64
C ARG A 127 -15.46 -15.88 31.71
N ALA A 128 -16.47 -16.25 32.49
CA ALA A 128 -16.35 -17.32 33.48
C ALA A 128 -16.59 -18.71 32.85
N GLY A 129 -16.94 -18.77 31.57
CA GLY A 129 -17.26 -19.99 30.85
C GLY A 129 -18.68 -20.50 31.13
N LEU A 130 -19.56 -19.68 31.72
CA LEU A 130 -20.96 -20.04 31.89
C LEU A 130 -21.70 -19.83 30.56
N GLU A 131 -22.60 -20.75 30.24
CA GLU A 131 -23.31 -20.76 28.95
C GLU A 131 -24.78 -20.39 29.15
N SER A 132 -25.26 -19.42 28.37
CA SER A 132 -26.69 -19.14 28.20
C SER A 132 -27.13 -19.70 26.85
N ILE A 133 -28.03 -20.70 26.87
CA ILE A 133 -28.27 -21.59 25.72
C ILE A 133 -29.70 -21.41 25.20
N GLY A 134 -29.90 -21.48 23.89
CA GLY A 134 -31.23 -21.50 23.28
C GLY A 134 -31.18 -22.04 21.86
N GLU A 135 -32.17 -21.64 21.07
CA GLU A 135 -32.32 -22.07 19.67
C GLU A 135 -32.60 -20.86 18.78
N LEU A 136 -31.98 -20.84 17.60
CA LEU A 136 -32.25 -19.90 16.51
C LEU A 136 -32.99 -20.66 15.41
N SER A 137 -34.25 -20.29 15.14
CA SER A 137 -35.08 -20.93 14.13
C SER A 137 -35.24 -20.08 12.87
N GLY A 138 -35.70 -20.69 11.78
CA GLY A 138 -35.85 -20.03 10.48
C GLY A 138 -34.54 -19.96 9.69
N THR A 139 -33.57 -20.83 10.02
CA THR A 139 -32.23 -20.83 9.43
C THR A 139 -32.17 -21.54 8.08
N ASP A 140 -33.22 -22.25 7.67
CA ASP A 140 -33.37 -22.65 6.27
C ASP A 140 -33.75 -21.42 5.43
N THR A 141 -32.75 -20.82 4.81
CA THR A 141 -32.96 -19.61 4.00
C THR A 141 -33.35 -19.90 2.57
N ALA A 142 -33.38 -21.17 2.15
CA ALA A 142 -33.53 -21.59 0.75
C ALA A 142 -32.52 -20.92 -0.20
N GLY A 143 -31.33 -20.58 0.31
CA GLY A 143 -30.28 -19.91 -0.46
C GLY A 143 -30.48 -18.41 -0.68
N ASP A 144 -31.47 -17.77 -0.06
CA ASP A 144 -31.67 -16.32 -0.07
C ASP A 144 -31.21 -15.67 1.25
N TRP A 145 -30.96 -14.36 1.25
CA TRP A 145 -30.67 -13.61 2.48
C TRP A 145 -31.93 -13.45 3.35
N LYS A 146 -31.83 -13.77 4.64
CA LYS A 146 -32.88 -13.56 5.64
C LYS A 146 -32.31 -12.93 6.91
N GLU A 147 -32.94 -11.87 7.40
CA GLU A 147 -32.63 -11.32 8.73
C GLU A 147 -33.32 -12.17 9.80
N LEU A 148 -32.54 -12.68 10.74
CA LEU A 148 -33.03 -13.37 11.91
C LEU A 148 -32.89 -12.49 13.14
N THR A 149 -33.85 -12.59 14.07
CA THR A 149 -33.83 -11.87 15.35
C THR A 149 -34.11 -12.85 16.48
N LEU A 150 -33.19 -12.90 17.44
CA LEU A 150 -33.30 -13.70 18.66
C LEU A 150 -33.32 -12.79 19.89
N PRO A 151 -34.47 -12.63 20.56
CA PRO A 151 -34.54 -12.02 21.88
C PRO A 151 -33.74 -12.84 22.90
N LEU A 152 -32.83 -12.19 23.64
CA LEU A 152 -31.91 -12.88 24.55
C LEU A 152 -32.62 -13.40 25.82
N ASP A 153 -33.81 -12.90 26.14
CA ASP A 153 -34.66 -13.41 27.22
C ASP A 153 -35.25 -14.80 26.96
N ARG A 154 -35.13 -15.31 25.72
CA ARG A 154 -35.47 -16.69 25.36
C ARG A 154 -34.37 -17.70 25.68
N LEU A 155 -33.16 -17.22 26.00
CA LEU A 155 -32.07 -18.10 26.37
C LEU A 155 -32.26 -18.62 27.80
N GLN A 156 -31.92 -19.90 28.00
CA GLN A 156 -31.85 -20.51 29.32
C GLN A 156 -30.53 -20.11 29.97
N THR A 157 -30.61 -19.11 30.85
CA THR A 157 -29.45 -18.53 31.51
C THR A 157 -29.27 -19.10 32.92
N PRO A 158 -28.10 -19.70 33.25
CA PRO A 158 -27.83 -20.21 34.58
C PRO A 158 -27.62 -19.07 35.59
N PRO A 159 -27.89 -19.30 36.89
CA PRO A 159 -27.54 -18.34 37.93
C PRO A 159 -26.04 -18.02 37.92
N GLY A 160 -25.69 -16.75 37.94
CA GLY A 160 -24.30 -16.28 37.96
C GLY A 160 -23.70 -15.98 36.59
N PHE A 161 -24.41 -16.24 35.49
CA PHE A 161 -24.02 -15.77 34.16
C PHE A 161 -23.92 -14.24 34.14
N ASP A 162 -22.78 -13.72 33.71
CA ASP A 162 -22.53 -12.28 33.65
C ASP A 162 -22.78 -11.74 32.24
N TRP A 163 -23.99 -11.19 32.05
CA TRP A 163 -24.39 -10.50 30.83
C TRP A 163 -23.45 -9.37 30.41
N LYS A 164 -22.66 -8.82 31.34
CA LYS A 164 -21.73 -7.74 31.04
C LYS A 164 -20.35 -8.21 30.59
N GLN A 165 -20.14 -9.52 30.59
CA GLN A 165 -18.87 -10.16 30.30
C GLN A 165 -19.04 -11.28 29.27
N VAL A 166 -20.02 -11.17 28.37
CA VAL A 166 -20.21 -12.14 27.29
C VAL A 166 -19.05 -12.05 26.32
N ALA A 167 -18.32 -13.15 26.12
CA ALA A 167 -17.07 -13.18 25.37
C ALA A 167 -17.22 -13.75 23.96
N LEU A 168 -18.22 -14.61 23.72
CA LEU A 168 -18.42 -15.25 22.42
C LEU A 168 -19.87 -15.72 22.23
N CYS A 169 -20.23 -15.92 20.97
CA CYS A 169 -21.50 -16.49 20.50
C CYS A 169 -21.21 -17.67 19.58
N GLU A 170 -21.86 -18.81 19.81
CA GLU A 170 -21.65 -20.05 19.07
C GLU A 170 -22.96 -20.59 18.53
N PHE A 171 -22.87 -21.21 17.36
CA PHE A 171 -23.93 -21.97 16.73
C PHE A 171 -23.53 -23.45 16.70
N ASP A 172 -24.46 -24.33 17.07
CA ASP A 172 -24.33 -25.78 17.07
C ASP A 172 -25.28 -26.35 16.02
N VAL A 173 -24.71 -26.90 14.96
CA VAL A 173 -25.44 -27.33 13.77
C VAL A 173 -24.55 -28.22 12.91
N ASP A 174 -25.16 -29.29 12.38
CA ASP A 174 -24.54 -30.16 11.38
C ASP A 174 -24.98 -29.72 9.98
N PHE A 175 -24.00 -29.45 9.12
CA PHE A 175 -24.22 -29.12 7.71
C PHE A 175 -23.77 -30.25 6.79
N SER A 176 -24.18 -30.21 5.53
CA SER A 176 -23.59 -31.07 4.50
C SER A 176 -22.21 -30.55 4.04
N GLU A 177 -21.46 -31.39 3.31
CA GLU A 177 -20.15 -30.99 2.76
C GLU A 177 -20.25 -29.88 1.70
N GLU A 178 -21.44 -29.70 1.10
CA GLU A 178 -21.69 -28.71 0.05
C GLU A 178 -22.14 -27.35 0.63
N ALA A 179 -22.29 -27.27 1.95
CA ALA A 179 -22.85 -26.11 2.62
C ALA A 179 -21.98 -24.85 2.46
N ARG A 180 -22.64 -23.72 2.20
CA ARG A 180 -22.06 -22.37 2.23
C ARG A 180 -22.98 -21.47 3.01
N ILE A 181 -22.43 -20.78 4.01
CA ILE A 181 -23.18 -19.95 4.94
C ILE A 181 -22.58 -18.56 4.92
N HIS A 182 -23.30 -17.59 4.38
CA HIS A 182 -22.94 -16.18 4.53
C HIS A 182 -23.58 -15.61 5.79
N LEU A 183 -22.82 -14.76 6.48
CA LEU A 183 -23.19 -14.08 7.72
C LEU A 183 -22.87 -12.59 7.55
N ASP A 184 -23.83 -11.74 7.89
CA ASP A 184 -23.72 -10.29 7.68
C ASP A 184 -24.60 -9.51 8.67
N GLY A 185 -24.37 -8.20 8.83
CA GLY A 185 -25.17 -7.31 9.68
C GLY A 185 -25.31 -7.78 11.13
N ILE A 186 -24.29 -8.46 11.68
CA ILE A 186 -24.40 -9.11 13.00
C ILE A 186 -24.30 -8.07 14.10
N ARG A 187 -25.33 -7.98 14.95
CA ARG A 187 -25.43 -6.97 16.01
C ARG A 187 -26.33 -7.36 17.16
N PHE A 188 -26.02 -6.85 18.35
CA PHE A 188 -26.95 -6.84 19.48
C PHE A 188 -27.69 -5.50 19.52
N THR A 189 -29.01 -5.52 19.71
CA THR A 189 -29.87 -4.32 19.67
C THR A 189 -30.84 -4.24 20.83
N GLN A 190 -31.11 -3.03 21.31
CA GLN A 190 -32.19 -2.72 22.26
C GLN A 190 -32.61 -1.26 22.13
N SER A 191 -33.84 -0.97 21.66
CA SER A 191 -34.45 0.38 21.53
C SER A 191 -33.55 1.50 20.95
N ASN A 192 -32.54 1.97 21.69
CA ASN A 192 -31.57 3.02 21.30
C ASN A 192 -30.10 2.58 21.39
N ALA A 193 -29.84 1.29 21.62
CA ALA A 193 -28.52 0.71 21.80
C ALA A 193 -28.20 -0.28 20.68
N LEU A 194 -26.99 -0.19 20.16
CA LEU A 194 -26.43 -1.12 19.19
C LEU A 194 -24.98 -1.47 19.56
N ILE A 195 -24.65 -2.76 19.46
CA ILE A 195 -23.28 -3.29 19.52
C ILE A 195 -23.10 -4.15 18.27
N GLY A 196 -22.30 -3.67 17.30
CA GLY A 196 -22.00 -4.38 16.06
C GLY A 196 -20.90 -5.43 16.25
N ILE A 197 -20.91 -6.47 15.42
CA ILE A 197 -19.90 -7.54 15.40
C ILE A 197 -19.14 -7.52 14.07
N THR A 198 -19.84 -7.68 12.94
CA THR A 198 -19.30 -7.46 11.60
C THR A 198 -19.36 -5.96 11.30
N ASP A 199 -20.59 -5.43 11.26
CA ASP A 199 -20.87 -4.06 10.87
C ASP A 199 -20.94 -3.15 12.10
N LYS A 200 -19.83 -2.48 12.41
CA LYS A 200 -19.70 -1.66 13.63
C LYS A 200 -19.85 -0.17 13.33
N PRO A 201 -20.59 0.60 14.15
CA PRO A 201 -20.51 2.06 14.13
C PRO A 201 -19.07 2.53 14.31
N LEU A 202 -18.71 3.66 13.67
CA LEU A 202 -17.35 4.20 13.73
C LEU A 202 -16.87 4.42 15.18
N SER A 203 -17.72 4.97 16.04
CA SER A 203 -17.39 5.23 17.44
C SER A 203 -17.05 3.96 18.21
N GLN A 204 -17.73 2.84 17.92
CA GLN A 204 -17.42 1.54 18.50
C GLN A 204 -16.05 1.07 18.03
N ARG A 205 -15.79 1.09 16.71
CA ARG A 205 -14.49 0.65 16.12
C ARG A 205 -13.31 1.40 16.72
N MET A 206 -13.40 2.73 16.79
CA MET A 206 -12.34 3.57 17.35
C MET A 206 -12.11 3.27 18.84
N ALA A 207 -13.18 3.06 19.61
CA ALA A 207 -13.08 2.74 21.03
C ALA A 207 -12.44 1.36 21.28
N GLU A 208 -12.84 0.35 20.51
CA GLU A 208 -12.26 -1.00 20.56
C GLU A 208 -10.78 -0.99 20.18
N ALA A 209 -10.42 -0.28 19.11
CA ALA A 209 -9.04 -0.13 18.68
C ALA A 209 -8.15 0.55 19.73
N GLU A 210 -8.63 1.62 20.37
CA GLU A 210 -7.87 2.30 21.44
C GLU A 210 -7.76 1.43 22.70
N SER A 211 -8.85 0.78 23.12
CA SER A 211 -8.87 -0.06 24.33
C SER A 211 -7.94 -1.28 24.22
N SER A 212 -7.88 -1.90 23.04
CA SER A 212 -7.03 -3.07 22.78
C SER A 212 -5.57 -2.71 22.49
N ARG A 213 -5.24 -1.43 22.21
CA ARG A 213 -3.90 -1.00 21.76
C ARG A 213 -2.77 -1.51 22.65
N THR A 214 -2.91 -1.40 23.98
CA THR A 214 -1.86 -1.84 24.92
C THR A 214 -1.63 -3.36 24.87
N ALA A 215 -2.69 -4.16 24.77
CA ALA A 215 -2.59 -5.60 24.69
C ALA A 215 -1.94 -6.04 23.37
N ARG A 216 -2.34 -5.40 22.25
CA ARG A 216 -1.74 -5.59 20.92
C ARG A 216 -0.24 -5.32 20.93
N LEU A 217 0.17 -4.20 21.51
CA LEU A 217 1.59 -3.83 21.65
C LEU A 217 2.38 -4.87 22.46
N ALA A 218 1.85 -5.28 23.62
CA ALA A 218 2.52 -6.25 24.48
C ALA A 218 2.72 -7.59 23.77
N ASP A 219 1.67 -8.14 23.16
CA ASP A 219 1.73 -9.41 22.43
C ASP A 219 2.70 -9.37 21.24
N ALA A 220 2.72 -8.28 20.48
CA ALA A 220 3.66 -8.10 19.38
C ALA A 220 5.12 -8.07 19.88
N PHE A 221 5.42 -7.26 20.89
CA PHE A 221 6.78 -7.17 21.44
C PHE A 221 7.20 -8.45 22.16
N GLU A 222 6.29 -9.19 22.80
CA GLU A 222 6.58 -10.50 23.39
C GLU A 222 7.02 -11.51 22.32
N ARG A 223 6.39 -11.50 21.14
CA ARG A 223 6.80 -12.35 20.01
C ARG A 223 8.19 -11.96 19.51
N SER A 224 8.44 -10.67 19.25
CA SER A 224 9.77 -10.19 18.81
C SER A 224 10.87 -10.41 19.85
N ALA A 225 10.57 -10.32 21.15
CA ALA A 225 11.53 -10.54 22.23
C ALA A 225 12.01 -11.99 22.34
N ARG A 226 11.20 -12.97 21.91
CA ARG A 226 11.58 -14.39 21.87
C ARG A 226 12.57 -14.64 20.74
N LYS A 227 12.25 -14.17 19.53
CA LYS A 227 13.08 -14.35 18.34
C LYS A 227 12.61 -13.42 17.22
N ASP A 228 13.50 -12.54 16.78
CA ASP A 228 13.40 -11.83 15.50
C ASP A 228 14.55 -12.26 14.57
N ALA A 229 14.41 -12.01 13.27
CA ALA A 229 15.48 -12.21 12.29
C ALA A 229 16.72 -11.35 12.61
N PHE A 230 16.54 -10.19 13.25
CA PHE A 230 17.62 -9.28 13.63
C PHE A 230 17.74 -9.20 15.16
N PRO A 231 18.86 -9.65 15.77
CA PRO A 231 19.02 -9.69 17.23
C PRO A 231 18.81 -8.33 17.93
N VAL A 232 19.18 -7.24 17.26
CA VAL A 232 18.98 -5.87 17.76
C VAL A 232 17.50 -5.51 17.99
N VAL A 233 16.58 -6.08 17.21
CA VAL A 233 15.12 -5.88 17.37
C VAL A 233 14.61 -6.68 18.58
N SER A 234 15.09 -7.91 18.76
CA SER A 234 14.81 -8.69 19.98
C SER A 234 15.29 -7.96 21.23
N ALA A 235 16.48 -7.33 21.17
CA ALA A 235 17.02 -6.51 22.26
C ALA A 235 16.11 -5.30 22.55
N PHE A 236 15.65 -4.59 21.51
CA PHE A 236 14.73 -3.47 21.66
C PHE A 236 13.41 -3.92 22.32
N ALA A 237 12.85 -5.05 21.88
CA ALA A 237 11.62 -5.61 22.43
C ALA A 237 11.76 -6.00 23.91
N LYS A 238 12.86 -6.68 24.28
CA LYS A 238 13.20 -7.00 25.68
C LYS A 238 13.30 -5.74 26.54
N MET A 239 14.03 -4.72 26.06
CA MET A 239 14.12 -3.44 26.74
C MET A 239 12.77 -2.74 26.80
N PHE A 240 11.93 -2.80 25.77
CA PHE A 240 10.59 -2.19 25.78
C PHE A 240 9.66 -2.84 26.82
N LEU A 241 9.68 -4.17 26.94
CA LEU A 241 8.93 -4.91 27.96
C LEU A 241 9.51 -4.70 29.38
N GLY A 242 10.79 -4.36 29.46
CA GLY A 242 11.54 -4.25 30.73
C GLY A 242 11.92 -5.62 31.27
N GLU A 243 12.26 -6.55 30.38
CA GLU A 243 12.49 -7.96 30.69
C GLU A 243 13.85 -8.40 30.15
N ASP A 244 14.55 -9.27 30.89
CA ASP A 244 15.82 -9.86 30.43
C ASP A 244 16.83 -8.81 29.95
N LEU A 245 16.97 -7.74 30.75
CA LEU A 245 17.75 -6.55 30.41
C LEU A 245 19.24 -6.87 30.22
N ASP A 246 19.77 -7.85 30.93
CA ASP A 246 21.16 -8.30 30.79
C ASP A 246 21.41 -8.84 29.37
N THR A 247 20.58 -9.77 28.91
CA THR A 247 20.63 -10.29 27.54
C THR A 247 20.39 -9.19 26.52
N ALA A 248 19.43 -8.30 26.77
CA ALA A 248 19.14 -7.19 25.86
C ALA A 248 20.35 -6.25 25.68
N ASN A 249 21.03 -5.89 26.77
CA ASN A 249 22.24 -5.07 26.73
C ASN A 249 23.40 -5.80 26.05
N GLN A 250 23.57 -7.10 26.32
CA GLN A 250 24.58 -7.92 25.64
C GLN A 250 24.36 -7.93 24.12
N LEU A 251 23.14 -8.25 23.66
CA LEU A 251 22.79 -8.29 22.24
C LEU A 251 23.02 -6.92 21.57
N LEU A 252 22.61 -5.82 22.23
CA LEU A 252 22.84 -4.49 21.70
C LEU A 252 24.34 -4.17 21.61
N ALA A 253 25.13 -4.45 22.65
CA ALA A 253 26.57 -4.20 22.65
C ALA A 253 27.30 -4.99 21.55
N GLU A 254 26.93 -6.27 21.33
CA GLU A 254 27.48 -7.09 20.26
C GLU A 254 27.17 -6.52 18.87
N GLU A 255 25.94 -6.03 18.65
CA GLU A 255 25.56 -5.41 17.38
C GLU A 255 26.23 -4.06 17.16
N LEU A 256 26.37 -3.24 18.20
CA LEU A 256 27.12 -1.98 18.15
C LEU A 256 28.60 -2.22 17.82
N ALA A 257 29.22 -3.25 18.39
CA ALA A 257 30.61 -3.61 18.11
C ALA A 257 30.83 -4.10 16.68
N LYS A 258 29.82 -4.71 16.05
CA LYS A 258 29.85 -5.13 14.63
C LYS A 258 29.60 -3.99 13.65
N SER A 259 29.03 -2.87 14.12
CA SER A 259 28.69 -1.74 13.27
C SER A 259 29.95 -1.01 12.79
N SER A 260 30.53 -1.45 11.68
CA SER A 260 31.66 -0.79 11.01
C SER A 260 31.24 0.44 10.20
N ASP A 261 32.22 1.31 9.90
CA ASP A 261 32.06 2.51 9.05
C ASP A 261 31.49 2.20 7.66
N GLY A 262 31.70 0.98 7.15
CA GLY A 262 31.21 0.53 5.83
C GLY A 262 29.69 0.32 5.75
N ASN A 263 28.95 0.37 6.86
CA ASN A 263 27.50 0.14 6.93
C ASN A 263 26.71 1.38 7.41
N ALA A 264 27.24 2.59 7.19
CA ALA A 264 26.62 3.86 7.64
C ALA A 264 25.21 4.14 7.03
N TRP A 265 24.86 3.43 5.96
CA TRP A 265 23.61 3.56 5.18
C TRP A 265 22.53 2.53 5.53
N SER A 266 22.67 1.80 6.65
CA SER A 266 21.66 0.83 7.08
C SER A 266 20.31 1.49 7.39
N LEU A 267 19.26 1.06 6.69
CA LEU A 267 17.88 1.47 6.94
C LEU A 267 17.38 1.09 8.34
N LEU A 268 17.96 0.06 8.97
CA LEU A 268 17.55 -0.46 10.28
C LEU A 268 18.32 0.20 11.43
N HIS A 269 19.65 0.08 11.39
CA HIS A 269 20.48 0.26 12.59
C HIS A 269 20.50 1.72 13.07
N THR A 270 20.79 2.69 12.20
CA THR A 270 20.91 4.10 12.65
C THR A 270 19.60 4.63 13.25
N PRO A 271 18.41 4.45 12.62
CA PRO A 271 17.15 4.84 13.25
C PRO A 271 16.86 4.08 14.54
N LEU A 272 17.11 2.77 14.58
CA LEU A 272 16.86 1.96 15.76
C LEU A 272 17.76 2.36 16.94
N TYR A 273 19.03 2.68 16.68
CA TYR A 273 19.96 3.20 17.70
C TYR A 273 19.53 4.56 18.25
N CYS A 274 19.03 5.46 17.40
CA CYS A 274 18.42 6.72 17.86
C CYS A 274 17.23 6.44 18.79
N ARG A 275 16.41 5.42 18.47
CA ARG A 275 15.29 5.00 19.32
C ARG A 275 15.75 4.36 20.63
N PHE A 276 16.82 3.55 20.64
CA PHE A 276 17.39 3.05 21.89
C PHE A 276 17.75 4.20 22.84
N TYR A 277 18.36 5.26 22.31
CA TYR A 277 18.70 6.44 23.12
C TYR A 277 17.44 7.09 23.71
N TYR A 278 16.48 7.53 22.89
CA TYR A 278 15.29 8.23 23.40
C TYR A 278 14.29 7.34 24.17
N MET A 279 14.37 6.02 24.01
CA MET A 279 13.53 5.10 24.76
C MET A 279 14.18 4.67 26.07
N PHE A 280 15.51 4.51 26.13
CA PHE A 280 16.15 3.77 27.23
C PHE A 280 17.38 4.45 27.85
N SER A 281 17.87 5.57 27.29
CA SER A 281 18.94 6.38 27.89
C SER A 281 18.64 6.70 29.35
N SER A 282 19.67 6.67 30.19
CA SER A 282 19.56 7.05 31.60
C SER A 282 19.13 8.51 31.79
N ARG A 283 19.49 9.38 30.85
CA ARG A 283 19.27 10.84 30.95
C ARG A 283 18.03 11.32 30.19
N ASN A 284 17.81 10.80 28.98
CA ASN A 284 16.79 11.31 28.06
C ASN A 284 15.77 10.24 27.62
N GLY A 285 15.85 9.03 28.19
CA GLY A 285 14.98 7.91 27.82
C GLY A 285 13.57 8.01 28.40
N LYS A 286 12.57 7.58 27.63
CA LYS A 286 11.18 7.37 28.12
C LYS A 286 11.09 6.32 29.23
N PHE A 287 11.97 5.32 29.18
CA PHE A 287 12.12 4.26 30.16
C PHE A 287 13.58 4.19 30.64
N PRO A 288 14.02 5.14 31.48
CA PRO A 288 15.40 5.24 31.90
C PRO A 288 15.82 4.03 32.74
N GLY A 289 17.13 3.74 32.76
CA GLY A 289 17.70 2.65 33.54
C GLY A 289 17.57 1.26 32.91
N ARG A 290 17.23 1.18 31.61
CA ARG A 290 17.20 -0.09 30.86
C ARG A 290 18.46 -0.35 30.03
N LEU A 291 19.28 0.67 29.81
CA LEU A 291 20.63 0.56 29.28
C LEU A 291 21.65 0.53 30.43
N THR A 292 22.69 -0.29 30.31
CA THR A 292 23.88 -0.17 31.16
C THR A 292 24.69 1.06 30.74
N PRO A 293 25.44 1.69 31.66
CA PRO A 293 26.30 2.83 31.33
C PRO A 293 27.30 2.54 30.20
N GLU A 294 27.86 1.33 30.18
CA GLU A 294 28.83 0.90 29.16
C GLU A 294 28.18 0.79 27.77
N THR A 295 26.99 0.20 27.70
CA THR A 295 26.24 0.07 26.45
C THR A 295 25.73 1.41 25.95
N GLU A 296 25.30 2.32 26.85
CA GLU A 296 24.91 3.68 26.50
C GLU A 296 26.09 4.49 25.93
N ALA A 297 27.28 4.39 26.54
CA ALA A 297 28.48 5.03 26.03
C ALA A 297 28.89 4.50 24.65
N LEU A 298 28.82 3.17 24.45
CA LEU A 298 29.07 2.54 23.15
C LEU A 298 28.05 2.99 22.10
N LEU A 299 26.77 3.07 22.45
CA LEU A 299 25.70 3.54 21.57
C LEU A 299 25.98 4.95 21.05
N LEU A 300 26.34 5.88 21.94
CA LEU A 300 26.67 7.26 21.58
C LEU A 300 27.91 7.32 20.67
N ALA A 301 28.96 6.55 20.97
CA ALA A 301 30.16 6.50 20.17
C ALA A 301 29.88 5.97 18.75
N THR A 302 29.11 4.88 18.63
CA THR A 302 28.71 4.30 17.36
C THR A 302 27.81 5.26 16.56
N LEU A 303 26.83 5.92 17.20
CA LEU A 303 26.00 6.93 16.52
C LEU A 303 26.85 8.08 15.96
N TRP A 304 27.87 8.53 16.70
CA TRP A 304 28.78 9.59 16.24
C TRP A 304 29.56 9.11 15.02
N GLN A 305 30.21 7.94 15.09
CA GLN A 305 30.98 7.36 13.98
C GLN A 305 30.12 7.20 12.71
N ARG A 306 28.90 6.69 12.85
CA ARG A 306 27.97 6.45 11.72
C ARG A 306 27.43 7.73 11.08
N THR A 307 27.36 8.85 11.82
CA THR A 307 26.69 10.07 11.34
C THR A 307 27.64 11.23 11.09
N ALA A 308 28.77 11.34 11.79
CA ALA A 308 29.71 12.44 11.67
C ALA A 308 30.16 12.69 10.23
N VAL A 309 30.43 11.61 9.49
CA VAL A 309 30.99 11.69 8.15
C VAL A 309 29.93 12.00 7.08
N LYS A 310 28.65 11.68 7.29
CA LYS A 310 27.55 11.95 6.34
C LYS A 310 26.75 13.21 6.67
N ASN A 311 27.01 13.81 7.83
CA ASN A 311 26.31 15.00 8.29
C ASN A 311 27.03 16.24 7.79
N ASP A 312 26.90 16.52 6.48
CA ASP A 312 27.42 17.74 5.84
C ASP A 312 26.37 18.86 5.92
N ILE A 313 26.71 19.97 6.56
CA ILE A 313 25.79 21.11 6.73
C ILE A 313 25.43 21.78 5.40
N HIS A 314 26.31 21.72 4.40
CA HIS A 314 26.03 22.28 3.08
C HIS A 314 24.94 21.51 2.35
N TRP A 315 24.84 20.20 2.60
CA TRP A 315 23.81 19.35 2.02
C TRP A 315 22.42 19.64 2.63
N ALA A 316 22.36 19.90 3.93
CA ALA A 316 21.14 20.36 4.60
C ALA A 316 20.60 21.71 4.07
N ARG A 317 21.41 22.46 3.32
CA ARG A 317 21.07 23.76 2.74
C ARG A 317 20.77 23.69 1.24
N GLN A 318 20.75 22.49 0.65
CA GLN A 318 20.35 22.29 -0.75
C GLN A 318 18.86 22.00 -0.88
N SER A 319 18.39 21.87 -2.13
CA SER A 319 16.99 21.51 -2.43
C SER A 319 16.56 20.21 -1.74
N THR A 320 15.35 20.19 -1.19
CA THR A 320 14.73 18.99 -0.63
C THR A 320 14.30 17.99 -1.72
N TRP A 321 14.38 18.38 -2.99
CA TRP A 321 14.16 17.56 -4.19
C TRP A 321 15.43 16.93 -4.75
N TRP A 322 16.56 17.08 -4.06
CA TRP A 322 17.82 16.42 -4.37
C TRP A 322 17.99 15.21 -3.44
N LEU A 323 18.01 14.02 -4.02
CA LEU A 323 18.03 12.74 -3.28
C LEU A 323 19.30 11.95 -3.57
N ASP A 324 19.86 11.33 -2.55
CA ASP A 324 21.01 10.44 -2.68
C ASP A 324 20.59 8.97 -2.78
N GLY A 325 20.94 8.33 -3.89
CA GLY A 325 20.60 6.93 -4.12
C GLY A 325 19.12 6.69 -4.30
N SER A 326 18.50 5.92 -3.39
CA SER A 326 17.05 5.71 -3.34
C SER A 326 16.39 6.55 -2.25
N GLU A 327 15.11 6.87 -2.44
CA GLU A 327 14.40 7.83 -1.58
C GLU A 327 14.34 7.41 -0.10
N ASN A 328 14.09 6.13 0.19
CA ASN A 328 14.13 5.62 1.57
C ASN A 328 15.50 5.76 2.25
N HIS A 329 16.61 5.58 1.51
CA HIS A 329 17.97 5.73 2.02
C HIS A 329 18.34 7.21 2.23
N ASP A 330 17.95 8.07 1.30
CA ASP A 330 18.11 9.53 1.40
C ASP A 330 17.39 10.07 2.65
N LEU A 331 16.10 9.75 2.79
CA LEU A 331 15.30 10.19 3.92
C LEU A 331 15.81 9.60 5.24
N ASN A 332 16.28 8.34 5.24
CA ASN A 332 16.95 7.74 6.38
C ASN A 332 18.16 8.55 6.84
N ALA A 333 19.05 8.93 5.92
CA ALA A 333 20.25 9.67 6.24
C ALA A 333 19.92 11.05 6.81
N LYS A 334 19.02 11.79 6.16
CA LYS A 334 18.60 13.14 6.54
C LYS A 334 17.87 13.16 7.89
N ALA A 335 16.89 12.28 8.09
CA ALA A 335 16.19 12.15 9.37
C ALA A 335 17.12 11.69 10.49
N SER A 336 18.03 10.75 10.23
CA SER A 336 19.04 10.33 11.20
C SER A 336 19.96 11.48 11.58
N ASN A 337 20.40 12.31 10.63
CA ASN A 337 21.27 13.45 10.90
C ASN A 337 20.57 14.53 11.74
N LEU A 338 19.28 14.80 11.50
CA LEU A 338 18.47 15.66 12.39
C LEU A 338 18.50 15.12 13.82
N VAL A 339 18.17 13.85 13.98
CA VAL A 339 17.92 13.24 15.29
C VAL A 339 19.24 13.03 16.06
N THR A 340 20.32 12.61 15.41
CA THR A 340 21.63 12.50 16.07
C THR A 340 22.22 13.86 16.40
N SER A 341 22.03 14.88 15.57
CA SER A 341 22.43 16.27 15.92
C SER A 341 21.70 16.74 17.17
N ARG A 342 20.40 16.43 17.30
CA ARG A 342 19.63 16.70 18.53
C ARG A 342 20.17 15.94 19.75
N ILE A 343 20.55 14.66 19.58
CA ILE A 343 21.18 13.88 20.65
C ILE A 343 22.47 14.58 21.08
N PHE A 344 23.38 14.83 20.15
CA PHE A 344 24.73 15.31 20.45
C PHE A 344 24.76 16.75 20.95
N MET A 345 23.86 17.64 20.51
CA MET A 345 23.80 19.00 21.06
C MET A 345 23.43 19.02 22.55
N ASN A 346 22.82 17.94 23.04
CA ASN A 346 22.43 17.79 24.44
C ASN A 346 23.43 16.94 25.26
N GLU A 347 24.33 16.20 24.60
CA GLU A 347 25.29 15.32 25.28
C GLU A 347 26.64 16.02 25.58
N PRO A 348 27.13 16.02 26.83
CA PRO A 348 28.22 16.90 27.24
C PRO A 348 29.53 16.59 26.52
N ASP A 349 29.79 15.31 26.24
CA ASP A 349 31.02 14.84 25.59
C ASP A 349 31.02 15.04 24.06
N TYR A 350 29.90 15.48 23.49
CA TYR A 350 29.67 15.57 22.05
C TYR A 350 29.24 16.96 21.57
N LYS A 351 28.56 17.75 22.41
CA LYS A 351 27.95 19.05 22.02
C LYS A 351 28.92 20.04 21.37
N ASP A 352 30.18 20.01 21.77
CA ASP A 352 31.23 20.93 21.30
C ASP A 352 32.13 20.29 20.22
N ARG A 353 31.84 19.05 19.81
CA ARG A 353 32.57 18.41 18.70
C ARG A 353 32.18 19.08 17.38
N ILE A 354 33.18 19.27 16.54
CA ILE A 354 33.00 19.88 15.22
C ILE A 354 32.82 18.78 14.18
N TYR A 355 31.76 18.91 13.38
CA TYR A 355 31.53 18.05 12.22
C TYR A 355 32.45 18.46 11.06
N PRO A 356 32.79 17.53 10.16
CA PRO A 356 33.55 17.87 8.96
C PRO A 356 32.80 18.87 8.05
N ASP A 357 33.52 19.88 7.56
CA ASP A 357 33.05 20.84 6.56
C ASP A 357 33.49 20.40 5.15
N TYR A 358 32.80 19.41 4.58
CA TYR A 358 33.18 18.84 3.29
C TYR A 358 32.75 19.72 2.11
N GLY A 359 31.47 20.09 2.03
CA GLY A 359 30.93 20.92 0.95
C GLY A 359 31.04 20.30 -0.44
N PHE A 360 31.16 18.97 -0.54
CA PHE A 360 31.38 18.28 -1.82
C PHE A 360 30.08 18.01 -2.60
N GLY A 361 28.92 18.22 -1.98
CA GLY A 361 27.61 17.86 -2.53
C GLY A 361 27.15 16.47 -2.09
N GLY A 362 26.12 15.95 -2.74
CA GLY A 362 25.43 14.73 -2.34
C GLY A 362 26.23 13.46 -2.55
N SER A 363 25.66 12.35 -2.08
CA SER A 363 26.08 10.97 -2.32
C SER A 363 27.40 10.60 -1.65
N TYR A 364 27.66 11.19 -0.48
CA TYR A 364 28.82 10.84 0.34
C TYR A 364 28.72 9.38 0.81
N HIS A 365 29.71 8.52 0.49
CA HIS A 365 29.65 7.06 0.64
C HIS A 365 28.56 6.31 -0.17
N TYR A 366 27.78 6.97 -1.03
CA TYR A 366 26.86 6.32 -1.96
C TYR A 366 27.48 6.33 -3.37
N GLY A 367 28.26 5.29 -3.68
CA GLY A 367 29.10 5.24 -4.88
C GLY A 367 30.34 6.14 -4.80
N HIS A 368 31.36 5.85 -5.63
CA HIS A 368 32.58 6.67 -5.73
C HIS A 368 32.60 7.40 -7.08
N ALA A 369 32.87 8.71 -7.09
CA ALA A 369 33.16 9.37 -8.35
C ALA A 369 34.53 8.89 -8.84
N GLY A 370 34.59 8.31 -10.04
CA GLY A 370 35.85 7.86 -10.64
C GLY A 370 36.85 9.00 -10.90
N TYR A 371 36.39 10.26 -10.89
CA TYR A 371 37.21 11.45 -11.11
C TYR A 371 36.69 12.65 -10.30
N TYR A 372 37.57 13.31 -9.54
CA TYR A 372 37.24 14.43 -8.65
C TYR A 372 37.85 15.78 -9.08
N GLY A 373 38.45 15.84 -10.27
CA GLY A 373 39.22 17.00 -10.72
C GLY A 373 40.73 16.83 -10.50
N PRO A 374 41.55 17.71 -11.09
CA PRO A 374 42.99 17.67 -10.95
C PRO A 374 43.42 17.97 -9.50
N GLY A 375 44.40 17.21 -8.98
CA GLY A 375 45.00 17.44 -7.67
C GLY A 375 44.20 16.93 -6.46
N VAL A 376 43.06 16.26 -6.66
CA VAL A 376 42.27 15.65 -5.58
C VAL A 376 42.61 14.17 -5.46
N ASP A 377 43.21 13.77 -4.34
CA ASP A 377 43.49 12.37 -4.04
C ASP A 377 42.19 11.64 -3.64
N ARG A 378 41.85 10.56 -4.36
CA ARG A 378 40.68 9.72 -4.04
C ARG A 378 40.74 9.12 -2.64
N VAL A 379 41.93 8.93 -2.07
CA VAL A 379 42.09 8.37 -0.71
C VAL A 379 41.72 9.42 0.35
N SER A 380 41.93 10.70 0.04
CA SER A 380 41.56 11.83 0.90
C SER A 380 40.09 12.25 0.78
N ARG A 381 39.39 11.80 -0.26
CA ARG A 381 37.99 12.15 -0.55
C ARG A 381 37.09 10.93 -0.38
N HIS A 382 36.35 10.85 0.72
CA HIS A 382 35.50 9.69 1.02
C HIS A 382 34.13 9.72 0.28
N GLY A 383 34.14 10.08 -1.00
CA GLY A 383 32.94 10.16 -1.85
C GLY A 383 32.43 11.60 -2.05
N GLY A 384 31.14 11.70 -2.40
CA GLY A 384 30.48 12.98 -2.70
C GLY A 384 30.60 13.42 -4.17
N GLY A 385 29.81 14.43 -4.53
CA GLY A 385 29.92 15.14 -5.83
C GLY A 385 31.22 15.93 -5.96
N ARG A 386 31.35 16.76 -7.01
CA ARG A 386 32.56 17.57 -7.27
C ARG A 386 32.44 19.04 -6.83
N ALA A 387 31.48 19.37 -5.98
CA ALA A 387 31.36 20.74 -5.48
C ALA A 387 32.51 21.11 -4.54
N ASN A 388 32.62 22.40 -4.25
CA ASN A 388 33.56 22.99 -3.30
C ASN A 388 32.83 24.10 -2.51
N LEU A 389 31.84 23.69 -1.72
CA LEU A 389 30.95 24.58 -0.96
C LEU A 389 31.48 24.91 0.44
N ALA A 390 32.50 24.20 0.91
CA ALA A 390 33.09 24.38 2.24
C ALA A 390 33.46 25.86 2.46
N ASP A 391 33.09 26.40 3.61
CA ASP A 391 33.32 27.80 3.95
C ASP A 391 34.38 28.00 5.04
N GLY A 392 34.98 26.90 5.52
CA GLY A 392 36.07 26.90 6.48
C GLY A 392 35.63 27.26 7.89
N LYS A 393 34.32 27.35 8.15
CA LYS A 393 33.79 27.56 9.50
C LYS A 393 33.74 26.24 10.26
N GLN A 394 33.61 26.35 11.57
CA GLN A 394 33.41 25.21 12.45
C GLN A 394 31.93 25.12 12.83
N TYR A 395 31.33 23.96 12.61
CA TYR A 395 29.94 23.68 12.91
C TYR A 395 29.84 22.54 13.92
N ASN A 396 29.13 22.78 15.02
CA ASN A 396 28.88 21.79 16.06
C ASN A 396 27.49 21.14 15.89
N ALA A 397 27.12 20.25 16.82
CA ALA A 397 25.84 19.53 16.74
C ALA A 397 24.61 20.45 16.74
N ARG A 398 24.65 21.62 17.40
CA ARG A 398 23.54 22.59 17.38
C ARG A 398 23.38 23.20 15.99
N ASP A 399 24.47 23.59 15.34
CA ASP A 399 24.44 24.17 13.99
C ASP A 399 23.83 23.21 12.97
N HIS A 400 24.22 21.92 13.05
CA HIS A 400 23.66 20.87 12.19
C HIS A 400 22.20 20.56 12.51
N TYR A 401 21.81 20.56 13.79
CA TYR A 401 20.41 20.38 14.19
C TYR A 401 19.52 21.46 13.58
N GLU A 402 19.90 22.72 13.70
CA GLU A 402 19.13 23.86 13.17
C GLU A 402 19.00 23.79 11.64
N ALA A 403 20.09 23.44 10.94
CA ALA A 403 20.08 23.28 9.48
C ALA A 403 19.17 22.13 9.02
N TRP A 404 19.29 20.95 9.64
CA TRP A 404 18.44 19.81 9.29
C TRP A 404 16.98 19.98 9.71
N LEU A 405 16.71 20.72 10.79
CA LEU A 405 15.35 21.03 11.20
C LEU A 405 14.65 21.90 10.14
N ALA A 406 15.33 22.94 9.66
CA ALA A 406 14.83 23.78 8.58
C ALA A 406 14.64 22.97 7.28
N PHE A 407 15.58 22.08 6.96
CA PHE A 407 15.46 21.16 5.83
C PHE A 407 14.20 20.28 5.95
N MET A 408 13.98 19.62 7.08
CA MET A 408 12.87 18.67 7.25
C MET A 408 11.51 19.37 7.23
N LYS A 409 11.39 20.57 7.84
CA LYS A 409 10.16 21.38 7.72
C LYS A 409 9.86 21.73 6.27
N THR A 410 10.88 22.14 5.51
CA THR A 410 10.75 22.42 4.08
C THR A 410 10.40 21.15 3.29
N TYR A 411 11.00 20.01 3.63
CA TYR A 411 10.75 18.72 2.96
C TYR A 411 9.27 18.34 3.02
N PHE A 412 8.67 18.33 4.22
CA PHE A 412 7.27 17.92 4.37
C PHE A 412 6.30 18.90 3.70
N ARG A 413 6.57 20.22 3.78
CA ARG A 413 5.80 21.21 3.02
C ARG A 413 5.87 20.95 1.52
N GLU A 414 7.06 20.75 0.99
CA GLU A 414 7.27 20.54 -0.44
C GLU A 414 6.57 19.26 -0.94
N ARG A 415 6.65 18.16 -0.17
CA ARG A 415 5.94 16.91 -0.51
C ARG A 415 4.42 17.05 -0.43
N ALA A 416 3.88 17.74 0.56
CA ALA A 416 2.44 18.02 0.61
C ALA A 416 1.98 18.93 -0.55
N ARG A 417 2.82 19.89 -0.97
CA ARG A 417 2.53 20.83 -2.05
C ARG A 417 2.56 20.20 -3.43
N ARG A 418 3.38 19.17 -3.66
CA ARG A 418 3.72 18.69 -5.02
C ARG A 418 3.59 17.18 -5.22
N GLY A 419 3.36 16.40 -4.16
CA GLY A 419 3.23 14.94 -4.18
C GLY A 419 4.23 14.25 -3.23
N PHE A 420 3.84 13.07 -2.72
CA PHE A 420 4.56 12.39 -1.62
C PHE A 420 5.97 11.89 -1.97
N PHE A 421 6.03 10.80 -2.73
CA PHE A 421 7.21 9.95 -2.85
C PHE A 421 7.40 9.49 -4.29
N LEU A 422 8.66 9.36 -4.69
CA LEU A 422 9.11 8.69 -5.90
C LEU A 422 8.91 7.18 -5.79
N GLU A 423 9.14 6.61 -4.60
CA GLU A 423 8.82 5.22 -4.24
C GLU A 423 7.33 5.13 -3.89
N TYR A 424 6.51 5.45 -4.89
CA TYR A 424 5.09 5.68 -4.76
C TYR A 424 4.29 4.38 -4.67
N GLY A 425 3.49 4.24 -3.61
CA GLY A 425 2.51 3.16 -3.49
C GLY A 425 3.11 1.75 -3.49
N SER A 426 4.42 1.62 -3.26
CA SER A 426 5.09 0.32 -3.24
C SER A 426 4.53 -0.56 -2.13
N HIS A 427 4.28 -1.84 -2.41
CA HIS A 427 3.82 -2.78 -1.41
C HIS A 427 4.85 -3.04 -0.30
N SER A 428 6.14 -2.88 -0.58
CA SER A 428 7.23 -3.25 0.34
C SER A 428 8.09 -2.08 0.78
N TYR A 429 8.23 -1.02 -0.04
CA TYR A 429 9.08 0.12 0.30
C TYR A 429 8.43 1.09 1.28
N SER A 430 7.10 1.18 1.34
CA SER A 430 6.40 2.11 2.23
C SER A 430 6.83 1.98 3.70
N LYS A 431 7.02 0.76 4.21
CA LYS A 431 7.53 0.55 5.59
C LYS A 431 8.97 1.01 5.79
N HIS A 432 9.79 1.01 4.74
CA HIS A 432 11.15 1.53 4.79
C HIS A 432 11.18 3.06 4.70
N THR A 433 10.28 3.68 3.93
CA THR A 433 10.18 5.13 3.73
C THR A 433 9.47 5.83 4.90
N LEU A 434 8.43 5.24 5.47
CA LEU A 434 7.72 5.81 6.62
C LEU A 434 8.47 5.66 7.94
N ASN A 435 9.37 4.69 8.08
CA ASN A 435 10.23 4.53 9.26
C ASN A 435 11.04 5.80 9.61
N PRO A 436 11.76 6.46 8.67
CA PRO A 436 12.44 7.71 8.95
C PRO A 436 11.50 8.93 9.06
N VAL A 437 10.29 8.90 8.47
CA VAL A 437 9.25 9.91 8.74
C VAL A 437 8.85 9.85 10.22
N ASP A 438 8.55 8.65 10.73
CA ASP A 438 8.28 8.38 12.14
C ASP A 438 9.44 8.81 13.05
N LEU A 439 10.68 8.54 12.62
CA LEU A 439 11.86 8.93 13.39
C LEU A 439 11.91 10.45 13.60
N ALA A 440 11.66 11.24 12.54
CA ALA A 440 11.59 12.69 12.62
C ALA A 440 10.38 13.17 13.43
N TYR A 441 9.23 12.52 13.27
CA TYR A 441 7.99 12.81 14.01
C TYR A 441 8.17 12.68 15.54
N GLN A 442 8.72 11.54 15.99
CA GLN A 442 8.88 11.29 17.42
C GLN A 442 10.10 11.95 18.05
N TYR A 443 11.19 12.05 17.30
CA TYR A 443 12.50 12.38 17.89
C TYR A 443 13.13 13.64 17.28
N GLY A 444 12.45 14.35 16.38
CA GLY A 444 12.89 15.62 15.81
C GLY A 444 12.95 16.76 16.82
N GLY A 445 12.08 16.77 17.83
CA GLY A 445 12.20 17.69 18.98
C GLY A 445 11.72 19.12 18.79
N ASP A 446 10.87 19.35 17.80
CA ASP A 446 10.30 20.65 17.46
C ASP A 446 8.79 20.50 17.21
N GLU A 447 7.98 21.36 17.83
CA GLU A 447 6.51 21.28 17.81
C GLU A 447 5.92 21.55 16.43
N GLU A 448 6.53 22.45 15.65
CA GLU A 448 6.08 22.76 14.29
C GLU A 448 6.36 21.59 13.34
N LEU A 449 7.57 21.00 13.41
CA LEU A 449 7.90 19.81 12.64
C LEU A 449 6.99 18.64 13.02
N HIS A 450 6.71 18.46 14.32
CA HIS A 450 5.80 17.41 14.77
C HIS A 450 4.39 17.56 14.17
N ARG A 451 3.80 18.77 14.25
CA ARG A 451 2.49 19.06 13.61
C ARG A 451 2.52 18.86 12.09
N LEU A 452 3.57 19.36 11.42
CA LEU A 452 3.71 19.17 9.97
C LEU A 452 3.74 17.69 9.58
N ILE A 453 4.41 16.84 10.38
CA ILE A 453 4.47 15.41 10.09
C ILE A 453 3.16 14.71 10.48
N ASP A 454 2.49 15.12 11.55
CA ASP A 454 1.15 14.63 11.92
C ASP A 454 0.14 14.84 10.78
N ASP A 455 0.08 16.08 10.26
CA ASP A 455 -0.73 16.44 9.10
C ASP A 455 -0.28 15.67 7.85
N PHE A 456 1.02 15.47 7.65
CA PHE A 456 1.55 14.73 6.50
C PHE A 456 1.19 13.24 6.55
N LEU A 457 1.19 12.61 7.73
CA LEU A 457 0.74 11.24 7.91
C LEU A 457 -0.78 11.13 7.67
N THR A 458 -1.56 12.11 8.14
CA THR A 458 -2.99 12.23 7.83
C THR A 458 -3.23 12.28 6.32
N LEU A 459 -2.49 13.13 5.61
CA LEU A 459 -2.55 13.26 4.16
C LEU A 459 -2.18 11.96 3.44
N TYR A 460 -1.10 11.30 3.86
CA TYR A 460 -0.66 10.01 3.30
C TYR A 460 -1.76 8.94 3.43
N TRP A 461 -2.39 8.84 4.61
CA TRP A 461 -3.45 7.87 4.83
C TRP A 461 -4.75 8.22 4.13
N ALA A 462 -5.08 9.51 3.95
CA ALA A 462 -6.22 9.93 3.13
C ALA A 462 -6.07 9.48 1.68
N GLU A 463 -4.89 9.69 1.10
CA GLU A 463 -4.62 9.25 -0.26
C GLU A 463 -4.61 7.74 -0.39
N TRP A 464 -4.02 7.04 0.58
CA TRP A 464 -4.05 5.58 0.61
C TRP A 464 -5.49 5.05 0.70
N ALA A 465 -6.31 5.61 1.58
CA ALA A 465 -7.67 5.14 1.83
C ALA A 465 -8.54 5.21 0.56
N GLN A 466 -8.52 6.33 -0.17
CA GLN A 466 -9.36 6.48 -1.37
C GLN A 466 -9.00 5.45 -2.46
N VAL A 467 -7.73 5.13 -2.69
CA VAL A 467 -7.34 4.18 -3.76
C VAL A 467 -7.23 2.72 -3.32
N SER A 468 -7.42 2.39 -2.04
CA SER A 468 -7.21 1.01 -1.54
C SER A 468 -8.52 0.27 -1.31
N ILE A 469 -8.59 -1.00 -1.67
CA ILE A 469 -9.76 -1.85 -1.44
C ILE A 469 -9.36 -2.99 -0.50
N SER A 470 -10.01 -3.09 0.66
CA SER A 470 -9.79 -4.15 1.65
C SER A 470 -8.32 -4.35 2.03
N GLY A 471 -7.63 -3.25 2.33
CA GLY A 471 -6.21 -3.29 2.66
C GLY A 471 -5.29 -3.32 1.45
N VAL A 472 -5.82 -3.53 0.24
CA VAL A 472 -5.01 -3.62 -0.97
C VAL A 472 -5.00 -2.33 -1.74
N ARG A 473 -3.81 -1.73 -1.86
CA ARG A 473 -3.65 -0.47 -2.58
C ARG A 473 -3.85 -0.67 -4.10
N GLY A 474 -4.80 0.07 -4.68
CA GLY A 474 -5.00 0.21 -6.12
C GLY A 474 -4.06 1.22 -6.77
N GLY A 475 -4.31 1.56 -8.03
CA GLY A 475 -3.61 2.63 -8.75
C GLY A 475 -2.13 2.37 -9.06
N PRO A 476 -1.44 3.32 -9.75
CA PRO A 476 -0.08 3.13 -10.20
C PRO A 476 0.92 3.03 -9.04
N LYS A 477 1.99 2.28 -9.23
CA LYS A 477 3.06 2.12 -8.22
C LYS A 477 4.43 2.12 -8.87
N THR A 478 5.44 2.50 -8.11
CA THR A 478 6.86 2.32 -8.43
C THR A 478 7.53 1.52 -7.33
N ARG A 479 8.69 0.93 -7.60
CA ARG A 479 9.39 0.03 -6.67
C ARG A 479 8.53 -1.17 -6.25
N HIS A 480 7.62 -1.60 -7.11
CA HIS A 480 6.87 -2.84 -6.96
C HIS A 480 7.64 -3.93 -7.71
N HIS A 481 8.36 -4.79 -6.98
CA HIS A 481 9.21 -5.82 -7.58
C HIS A 481 8.70 -7.23 -7.23
N LYS A 482 9.11 -8.23 -8.04
CA LYS A 482 8.97 -9.68 -7.82
C LYS A 482 7.55 -10.27 -7.76
N SER A 483 6.54 -9.49 -7.43
CA SER A 483 5.15 -9.92 -7.36
C SER A 483 4.29 -8.88 -8.04
N VAL A 484 3.14 -9.29 -8.57
CA VAL A 484 2.04 -8.40 -9.00
C VAL A 484 0.99 -8.24 -7.91
N VAL A 485 0.94 -9.20 -6.98
CA VAL A 485 0.09 -9.23 -5.80
C VAL A 485 0.80 -8.48 -4.67
N GLU A 486 0.01 -7.84 -3.81
CA GLU A 486 0.50 -7.09 -2.68
C GLU A 486 1.32 -7.94 -1.69
N GLY A 487 2.29 -7.29 -1.04
CA GLY A 487 3.01 -7.80 0.12
C GLY A 487 2.65 -7.04 1.40
N ASP A 488 3.01 -7.64 2.53
CA ASP A 488 2.78 -7.27 3.94
C ASP A 488 3.19 -5.84 4.42
N GLY A 489 3.51 -4.90 3.53
CA GLY A 489 4.15 -3.65 3.94
C GLY A 489 3.19 -2.56 4.42
N THR A 490 2.24 -2.13 3.59
CA THR A 490 1.40 -0.94 3.91
C THR A 490 0.09 -1.31 4.61
N SER A 491 -0.50 -2.45 4.24
CA SER A 491 -1.71 -3.00 4.86
C SER A 491 -1.52 -3.29 6.35
N ASP A 492 -0.39 -3.89 6.75
CA ASP A 492 -0.01 -4.09 8.15
C ASP A 492 0.06 -2.78 8.95
N LEU A 493 0.57 -1.71 8.31
CA LEU A 493 0.75 -0.42 8.98
C LEU A 493 -0.60 0.25 9.28
N ILE A 494 -1.51 0.30 8.31
CA ILE A 494 -2.84 0.89 8.49
C ILE A 494 -3.72 0.00 9.39
N SER A 495 -3.63 -1.33 9.26
CA SER A 495 -4.41 -2.26 10.05
C SER A 495 -4.23 -2.02 11.55
N PHE A 496 -2.98 -1.80 12.00
CA PHE A 496 -2.72 -1.47 13.40
C PHE A 496 -3.47 -0.21 13.87
N HIS A 497 -3.54 0.84 13.03
CA HIS A 497 -4.28 2.06 13.36
C HIS A 497 -5.79 1.82 13.35
N LEU A 498 -6.30 0.92 12.50
CA LEU A 498 -7.70 0.52 12.41
C LEU A 498 -8.14 -0.50 13.48
N GLY A 499 -7.23 -0.98 14.33
CA GLY A 499 -7.54 -1.91 15.44
C GLY A 499 -7.04 -3.35 15.24
N GLY A 500 -6.48 -3.69 14.08
CA GLY A 500 -5.94 -5.01 13.80
C GLY A 500 -4.64 -5.33 14.55
N PRO A 501 -4.09 -6.54 14.40
CA PRO A 501 -2.91 -6.97 15.16
C PRO A 501 -1.68 -6.07 14.98
N ALA A 502 -0.86 -5.96 16.03
CA ALA A 502 0.39 -5.22 15.97
C ALA A 502 1.54 -6.08 15.42
N ASN A 503 2.42 -5.47 14.62
CA ASN A 503 3.62 -6.10 14.09
C ASN A 503 4.88 -5.42 14.67
N ALA A 504 5.57 -6.08 15.60
CA ALA A 504 6.80 -5.57 16.21
C ALA A 504 8.07 -6.15 15.56
N ALA A 505 7.96 -6.82 14.42
CA ALA A 505 9.10 -7.39 13.72
C ALA A 505 9.96 -6.28 13.08
N THR A 506 11.14 -6.67 12.61
CA THR A 506 12.03 -5.79 11.85
C THR A 506 11.26 -5.10 10.71
N TRP A 507 11.31 -3.76 10.69
CA TRP A 507 10.61 -2.84 9.75
C TRP A 507 9.19 -2.41 10.10
N TRP A 508 8.54 -2.96 11.13
CA TRP A 508 7.19 -2.53 11.54
C TRP A 508 7.13 -1.96 12.96
N TYR A 509 8.07 -2.34 13.84
CA TYR A 509 8.10 -1.92 15.25
C TYR A 509 7.97 -0.40 15.48
N TRP A 510 8.40 0.44 14.53
CA TRP A 510 8.34 1.89 14.65
C TRP A 510 6.90 2.42 14.62
N ASN A 511 6.00 1.78 13.86
CA ASN A 511 4.59 2.17 13.75
C ASN A 511 3.83 2.01 15.08
N LEU A 512 4.39 1.21 15.98
CA LEU A 512 3.81 0.85 17.27
C LEU A 512 4.18 1.82 18.40
N ILE A 513 5.28 2.55 18.25
CA ILE A 513 5.89 3.36 19.32
C ILE A 513 5.68 4.87 19.12
N ASN A 514 4.91 5.25 18.10
CA ASN A 514 4.40 6.60 17.93
C ASN A 514 3.03 6.83 18.58
N ASP A 515 2.72 8.11 18.77
CA ASP A 515 1.45 8.59 19.32
C ASP A 515 0.48 9.11 18.26
N TYR A 516 0.81 9.05 16.97
CA TYR A 516 -0.10 9.37 15.87
C TYR A 516 -1.43 8.63 16.00
N ARG A 517 -2.53 9.29 15.62
CA ARG A 517 -3.87 8.73 15.57
C ARG A 517 -4.55 9.12 14.27
N LEU A 518 -5.15 8.14 13.59
CA LEU A 518 -5.97 8.39 12.41
C LEU A 518 -7.20 9.25 12.77
N PRO A 519 -7.44 10.36 12.07
CA PRO A 519 -8.66 11.14 12.22
C PRO A 519 -9.93 10.37 11.80
N PRO A 520 -11.10 10.63 12.40
CA PRO A 520 -12.36 9.93 12.08
C PRO A 520 -12.72 9.92 10.58
N VAL A 521 -12.51 11.02 9.85
CA VAL A 521 -12.74 11.07 8.40
C VAL A 521 -11.94 10.01 7.63
N ILE A 522 -10.70 9.72 8.05
CA ILE A 522 -9.83 8.73 7.40
C ILE A 522 -10.30 7.31 7.69
N TRP A 523 -10.78 7.05 8.91
CA TRP A 523 -11.42 5.77 9.24
C TRP A 523 -12.61 5.51 8.32
N ARG A 524 -13.50 6.49 8.14
CA ARG A 524 -14.66 6.34 7.25
C ARG A 524 -14.22 6.07 5.81
N MET A 525 -13.25 6.84 5.30
CA MET A 525 -12.73 6.62 3.94
C MET A 525 -12.11 5.23 3.76
N ALA A 526 -11.41 4.72 4.79
CA ALA A 526 -10.76 3.42 4.72
C ALA A 526 -11.75 2.25 4.78
N LEU A 527 -12.88 2.41 5.47
CA LEU A 527 -13.84 1.34 5.80
C LEU A 527 -15.20 1.46 5.10
N ASP A 528 -15.40 2.44 4.22
CA ASP A 528 -16.69 2.70 3.55
C ASP A 528 -16.54 2.85 2.03
N ARG A 529 -16.16 1.76 1.39
CA ARG A 529 -15.93 1.67 -0.06
C ARG A 529 -17.22 1.86 -0.85
N GLU A 530 -18.34 1.24 -0.43
CA GLU A 530 -19.66 1.40 -1.07
C GLU A 530 -20.10 2.87 -1.00
N GLY A 531 -19.95 3.52 0.16
CA GLY A 531 -20.37 4.91 0.36
C GLY A 531 -19.52 5.93 -0.40
N MET A 532 -18.26 5.61 -0.69
CA MET A 532 -17.41 6.42 -1.57
C MET A 532 -17.77 6.26 -3.06
N GLY A 533 -18.55 5.24 -3.44
CA GLY A 533 -19.03 5.06 -4.81
C GLY A 533 -17.92 5.00 -5.86
N SER A 534 -18.21 5.53 -7.06
CA SER A 534 -17.28 5.55 -8.19
C SER A 534 -16.77 6.96 -8.48
N TYR A 535 -15.46 7.11 -8.67
CA TYR A 535 -14.81 8.39 -8.94
C TYR A 535 -13.42 8.19 -9.55
N THR A 536 -12.90 9.25 -10.15
CA THR A 536 -11.50 9.30 -10.59
C THR A 536 -10.68 10.09 -9.57
N TYR A 537 -9.56 9.52 -9.14
CA TYR A 537 -8.52 10.25 -8.43
C TYR A 537 -7.37 10.55 -9.40
N SER A 538 -7.11 11.84 -9.64
CA SER A 538 -6.01 12.33 -10.46
C SER A 538 -5.02 13.13 -9.63
N ALA A 539 -3.73 13.00 -9.94
CA ALA A 539 -2.66 13.70 -9.24
C ALA A 539 -1.50 14.00 -10.17
N ARG A 540 -1.00 15.24 -10.16
CA ARG A 540 0.30 15.55 -10.76
C ARG A 540 1.37 14.79 -9.98
N GLY A 541 2.00 13.84 -10.65
CA GLY A 541 3.06 13.02 -10.12
C GLY A 541 4.39 13.76 -10.01
N ILE A 542 5.34 13.09 -9.36
CA ILE A 542 6.73 13.52 -9.26
C ILE A 542 7.65 12.48 -9.91
N GLY A 543 8.89 12.87 -10.16
CA GLY A 543 9.97 11.95 -10.52
C GLY A 543 10.55 12.09 -11.91
N GLU A 544 10.11 13.10 -12.65
CA GLU A 544 10.84 13.61 -13.79
C GLU A 544 12.17 14.21 -13.30
N GLU A 545 13.24 14.01 -14.05
CA GLU A 545 14.56 14.55 -13.75
C GLU A 545 14.73 15.95 -14.35
N GLU A 546 15.47 16.82 -13.66
CA GLU A 546 15.90 18.11 -14.22
C GLU A 546 16.70 17.93 -15.53
N ASN A 547 16.24 18.57 -16.61
CA ASN A 547 16.89 18.54 -17.91
C ASN A 547 17.99 19.62 -18.07
N VAL A 548 18.93 19.70 -17.13
CA VAL A 548 19.99 20.73 -17.09
C VAL A 548 21.36 20.14 -17.46
N TRP A 549 22.06 20.80 -18.41
CA TRP A 549 23.32 20.31 -18.99
C TRP A 549 24.39 21.41 -19.10
N PRO A 550 25.62 21.19 -18.56
CA PRO A 550 26.00 20.09 -17.67
C PRO A 550 25.28 20.20 -16.30
N ARG A 551 25.14 19.09 -15.57
CA ARG A 551 24.60 19.09 -14.20
C ARG A 551 25.33 20.08 -13.28
N PRO A 552 24.64 20.71 -12.31
CA PRO A 552 25.29 21.49 -11.27
C PRO A 552 26.37 20.68 -10.52
N LEU A 553 27.50 21.31 -10.18
CA LEU A 553 28.55 20.65 -9.40
C LEU A 553 27.98 20.24 -8.03
N GLY A 554 28.29 19.02 -7.60
CA GLY A 554 27.76 18.44 -6.35
C GLY A 554 26.52 17.57 -6.53
N THR A 555 25.90 17.58 -7.72
CA THR A 555 24.67 16.80 -8.02
C THR A 555 24.94 15.63 -8.97
N GLU A 556 26.20 15.34 -9.29
CA GLU A 556 26.54 14.37 -10.34
C GLU A 556 26.13 12.92 -10.03
N ARG A 557 25.90 12.61 -8.75
CA ARG A 557 25.44 11.30 -8.25
C ARG A 557 24.08 11.38 -7.55
N THR A 558 23.46 12.55 -7.58
CA THR A 558 22.21 12.85 -6.93
C THR A 558 21.08 12.77 -7.95
N LEU A 559 19.94 12.25 -7.50
CA LEU A 559 18.67 12.36 -8.20
C LEU A 559 18.13 13.80 -8.05
N THR A 560 18.03 14.54 -9.15
CA THR A 560 17.54 15.93 -9.17
C THR A 560 16.13 15.95 -9.73
N VAL A 561 15.13 15.98 -8.85
CA VAL A 561 13.72 15.88 -9.24
C VAL A 561 13.20 17.23 -9.73
N ASP A 562 12.68 17.25 -10.95
CA ASP A 562 11.97 18.39 -11.50
C ASP A 562 10.63 18.55 -10.80
N THR A 563 10.48 19.66 -10.07
CA THR A 563 9.23 20.03 -9.39
C THR A 563 8.15 20.52 -10.34
N GLU A 564 8.44 20.69 -11.62
CA GLU A 564 7.45 20.91 -12.67
C GLU A 564 7.25 19.64 -13.53
N ALA A 565 7.37 18.48 -12.90
CA ALA A 565 7.19 17.16 -13.52
C ALA A 565 5.91 17.05 -14.35
N ARG A 566 6.04 16.31 -15.45
CA ARG A 566 4.97 16.07 -16.43
C ARG A 566 4.51 14.62 -16.38
N PHE A 567 4.20 14.15 -15.17
CA PHE A 567 3.62 12.83 -14.91
C PHE A 567 2.22 13.04 -14.34
N LEU A 568 1.21 12.35 -14.90
CA LEU A 568 -0.15 12.38 -14.41
C LEU A 568 -0.53 10.98 -13.93
N LYS A 569 -0.74 10.84 -12.62
CA LYS A 569 -1.28 9.62 -12.03
C LYS A 569 -2.80 9.71 -12.07
N THR A 570 -3.45 8.66 -12.55
CA THR A 570 -4.91 8.56 -12.53
C THR A 570 -5.30 7.17 -12.04
N THR A 571 -6.37 7.09 -11.27
CA THR A 571 -6.99 5.84 -10.84
C THR A 571 -8.49 6.04 -10.83
N TYR A 572 -9.18 5.26 -11.66
CA TYR A 572 -10.62 5.11 -11.54
C TYR A 572 -10.90 4.10 -10.42
N VAL A 573 -11.69 4.54 -9.45
CA VAL A 573 -12.03 3.80 -8.24
C VAL A 573 -13.52 3.52 -8.28
N THR A 574 -13.89 2.28 -7.99
CA THR A 574 -15.28 1.86 -7.77
C THR A 574 -15.36 1.02 -6.49
N PRO A 575 -16.56 0.61 -6.06
CA PRO A 575 -16.68 -0.34 -4.97
C PRO A 575 -16.04 -1.70 -5.28
N ASP A 576 -16.15 -2.16 -6.53
CA ASP A 576 -15.74 -3.52 -6.92
C ASP A 576 -14.31 -3.63 -7.48
N TYR A 577 -13.70 -2.54 -7.95
CA TYR A 577 -12.34 -2.55 -8.49
C TYR A 577 -11.67 -1.16 -8.46
N THR A 578 -10.35 -1.15 -8.70
CA THR A 578 -9.62 0.05 -9.15
C THR A 578 -8.89 -0.25 -10.45
N LEU A 579 -8.83 0.73 -11.35
CA LEU A 579 -8.04 0.71 -12.58
C LEU A 579 -7.18 1.96 -12.64
N GLY A 580 -5.86 1.83 -12.68
CA GLY A 580 -4.99 3.02 -12.63
C GLY A 580 -3.65 2.89 -13.31
N THR A 581 -3.11 4.05 -13.67
CA THR A 581 -1.83 4.19 -14.37
C THR A 581 -1.16 5.53 -14.04
N GLN A 582 0.15 5.60 -14.24
CA GLN A 582 0.87 6.85 -14.36
C GLN A 582 1.13 7.10 -15.84
N MET A 583 0.46 8.11 -16.39
CA MET A 583 0.68 8.61 -17.75
C MET A 583 1.86 9.56 -17.74
N ASP A 584 2.89 9.24 -18.52
CA ASP A 584 4.10 10.05 -18.62
C ASP A 584 4.09 10.88 -19.90
N HIS A 585 4.55 12.13 -19.81
CA HIS A 585 4.72 12.95 -21.00
C HIS A 585 5.76 12.28 -21.94
N PRO A 586 5.51 12.16 -23.26
CA PRO A 586 6.39 11.40 -24.16
C PRO A 586 7.84 11.90 -24.25
N ALA A 587 8.06 13.19 -23.94
CA ALA A 587 9.38 13.83 -23.86
C ALA A 587 9.89 14.03 -22.41
N ALA A 588 9.37 13.29 -21.42
CA ALA A 588 9.82 13.40 -20.05
C ALA A 588 11.22 12.79 -19.87
N MET A 589 12.02 13.40 -18.98
CA MET A 589 13.31 12.85 -18.58
C MET A 589 13.09 11.93 -17.38
N HIS A 590 13.28 10.62 -17.55
CA HIS A 590 13.08 9.69 -16.45
C HIS A 590 14.31 9.57 -15.58
N SER A 591 14.09 9.38 -14.28
CA SER A 591 15.14 8.99 -13.36
C SER A 591 15.18 7.49 -13.13
N HIS A 592 16.30 7.00 -12.59
CA HIS A 592 16.46 5.58 -12.26
C HIS A 592 15.42 5.03 -11.27
N LEU A 593 14.80 5.85 -10.41
CA LEU A 593 13.72 5.41 -9.52
C LEU A 593 12.36 5.40 -10.23
N SER A 594 12.09 6.43 -11.05
CA SER A 594 10.81 6.57 -11.77
C SER A 594 10.51 5.46 -12.77
N ILE A 595 11.56 4.75 -13.23
CA ILE A 595 11.43 3.65 -14.20
C ILE A 595 11.37 2.26 -13.57
N THR A 596 11.61 2.15 -12.25
CA THR A 596 11.79 0.84 -11.61
C THR A 596 10.53 0.31 -10.96
N GLY A 597 10.25 -0.99 -11.18
CA GLY A 597 9.12 -1.71 -10.60
C GLY A 597 7.78 -1.02 -10.80
N ARG A 598 7.42 -0.73 -12.07
CA ARG A 598 6.19 -0.02 -12.40
C ARG A 598 5.00 -0.97 -12.37
N TRP A 599 4.01 -0.66 -11.55
CA TRP A 599 2.74 -1.38 -11.49
C TRP A 599 1.64 -0.50 -12.05
N HIS A 600 0.89 -1.02 -13.01
CA HIS A 600 -0.27 -0.38 -13.63
C HIS A 600 -1.36 -1.44 -13.81
N GLY A 601 -2.60 -1.02 -14.00
CA GLY A 601 -3.70 -1.93 -14.31
C GLY A 601 -4.70 -2.03 -13.17
N MET A 602 -5.26 -3.23 -12.98
CA MET A 602 -6.53 -3.41 -12.28
C MET A 602 -6.39 -4.26 -11.01
N THR A 603 -7.09 -3.83 -9.96
CA THR A 603 -7.26 -4.52 -8.67
C THR A 603 -8.73 -4.78 -8.43
N PHE A 604 -9.10 -6.04 -8.14
CA PHE A 604 -10.46 -6.48 -7.84
C PHE A 604 -10.69 -6.55 -6.32
N ALA A 605 -11.89 -6.18 -5.86
CA ALA A 605 -12.25 -6.17 -4.44
C ALA A 605 -12.33 -7.58 -3.83
N GLN A 606 -12.84 -8.55 -4.60
CA GLN A 606 -13.17 -9.89 -4.11
C GLN A 606 -11.97 -10.76 -3.76
N SER A 607 -10.77 -10.37 -4.19
CA SER A 607 -9.57 -11.15 -3.93
C SER A 607 -8.34 -10.28 -3.97
N ALA A 608 -7.41 -10.52 -3.05
CA ALA A 608 -6.10 -9.87 -3.07
C ALA A 608 -5.25 -10.29 -4.30
N THR A 609 -5.55 -11.42 -4.92
CA THR A 609 -4.74 -12.02 -5.99
C THR A 609 -5.30 -11.81 -7.39
N SER A 610 -6.61 -11.57 -7.57
CA SER A 610 -7.20 -11.26 -8.88
C SER A 610 -6.75 -9.88 -9.36
N ARG A 611 -5.81 -9.82 -10.30
CA ARG A 611 -5.20 -8.58 -10.83
C ARG A 611 -5.02 -8.68 -12.34
N ILE A 612 -4.99 -7.54 -13.02
CA ILE A 612 -4.60 -7.45 -14.43
C ILE A 612 -3.44 -6.46 -14.53
N VAL A 613 -2.25 -6.94 -14.87
CA VAL A 613 -1.00 -6.16 -14.76
C VAL A 613 -0.10 -6.39 -15.97
N PRO A 614 0.37 -5.35 -16.68
CA PRO A 614 1.39 -5.50 -17.72
C PRO A 614 2.73 -5.88 -17.08
N VAL A 615 3.38 -6.92 -17.62
CA VAL A 615 4.63 -7.49 -17.11
C VAL A 615 5.67 -7.69 -18.22
N GLY A 616 6.95 -7.58 -17.87
CA GLY A 616 8.05 -7.92 -18.77
C GLY A 616 8.36 -9.40 -18.68
N LEU A 617 8.35 -10.10 -19.81
CA LEU A 617 8.64 -11.54 -19.83
C LEU A 617 10.15 -11.75 -19.78
N VAL A 618 10.58 -12.63 -18.87
CA VAL A 618 12.00 -12.89 -18.63
C VAL A 618 12.46 -14.03 -19.55
N SER A 619 13.52 -13.80 -20.31
CA SER A 619 14.25 -14.86 -21.01
C SER A 619 15.44 -15.32 -20.18
N LEU A 620 15.67 -16.64 -20.12
CA LEU A 620 16.85 -17.24 -19.47
C LEU A 620 18.19 -16.69 -20.00
N ALA A 621 18.19 -16.08 -21.18
CA ALA A 621 19.37 -15.46 -21.80
C ALA A 621 19.67 -14.02 -21.32
N ASN A 622 18.79 -13.38 -20.53
CA ASN A 622 18.98 -12.00 -20.08
C ASN A 622 19.67 -11.95 -18.69
N PRO A 623 20.91 -11.42 -18.58
CA PRO A 623 21.71 -11.47 -17.36
C PRO A 623 21.30 -10.48 -16.25
N HIS A 624 20.30 -9.62 -16.44
CA HIS A 624 19.91 -8.58 -15.45
C HIS A 624 18.92 -9.04 -14.36
N ASN A 625 19.01 -10.31 -13.96
CA ASN A 625 17.92 -11.13 -13.41
C ASN A 625 17.80 -11.18 -11.86
N HIS A 626 17.84 -10.04 -11.15
CA HIS A 626 17.80 -10.02 -9.66
C HIS A 626 16.48 -9.53 -9.03
N LEU A 627 15.58 -8.94 -9.81
CA LEU A 627 14.29 -8.39 -9.35
C LEU A 627 13.06 -9.09 -9.97
N VAL A 628 13.24 -10.35 -10.35
CA VAL A 628 12.22 -11.16 -11.04
C VAL A 628 11.29 -11.89 -10.09
N SER A 629 10.19 -12.39 -10.64
CA SER A 629 9.24 -13.25 -9.95
C SER A 629 9.90 -14.50 -9.36
N ALA A 630 9.27 -15.08 -8.35
CA ALA A 630 9.83 -16.25 -7.66
C ALA A 630 10.05 -17.45 -8.60
N ASP A 631 9.15 -17.64 -9.56
CA ASP A 631 9.21 -18.62 -10.65
C ASP A 631 10.06 -18.15 -11.85
N LYS A 632 10.59 -16.92 -11.81
CA LYS A 632 11.42 -16.27 -12.84
C LYS A 632 10.77 -16.19 -14.22
N SER A 633 9.44 -16.15 -14.28
CA SER A 633 8.68 -16.03 -15.52
C SER A 633 8.52 -14.57 -15.98
N PHE A 634 8.46 -13.61 -15.04
CA PHE A 634 8.26 -12.19 -15.35
C PHE A 634 8.94 -11.24 -14.35
N ASP A 635 8.92 -9.95 -14.67
CA ASP A 635 9.15 -8.87 -13.71
C ASP A 635 8.36 -7.59 -14.07
N LEU A 636 8.49 -6.54 -13.24
CA LEU A 636 7.77 -5.27 -13.35
C LEU A 636 8.65 -4.10 -13.82
N GLU A 637 9.83 -4.37 -14.39
CA GLU A 637 10.80 -3.36 -14.86
C GLU A 637 10.49 -2.88 -16.29
N LEU A 638 9.21 -2.76 -16.67
CA LEU A 638 8.82 -2.23 -17.99
C LEU A 638 8.58 -0.73 -17.93
N MET A 639 9.12 -0.03 -18.93
CA MET A 639 8.64 1.30 -19.26
C MET A 639 7.44 1.22 -20.19
N LEU A 640 6.41 1.96 -19.83
CA LEU A 640 5.10 1.90 -20.45
C LEU A 640 4.67 3.30 -20.88
N GLN A 641 4.09 3.39 -22.07
CA GLN A 641 3.30 4.52 -22.51
C GLN A 641 1.84 4.15 -22.27
N THR A 642 1.08 5.05 -21.63
CA THR A 642 -0.30 4.77 -21.23
C THR A 642 -1.20 5.96 -21.48
N VAL A 643 -2.49 5.67 -21.64
CA VAL A 643 -3.58 6.63 -21.54
C VAL A 643 -4.76 5.94 -20.86
N ALA A 644 -5.44 6.63 -19.96
CA ALA A 644 -6.60 6.09 -19.27
C ALA A 644 -7.69 7.14 -19.10
N ASP A 645 -8.92 6.70 -19.21
CA ASP A 645 -10.13 7.46 -18.88
C ASP A 645 -11.13 6.50 -18.25
N HIS A 646 -11.58 6.80 -17.02
CA HIS A 646 -12.50 5.96 -16.24
C HIS A 646 -12.16 4.46 -16.31
N GLN A 647 -13.03 3.67 -16.94
CA GLN A 647 -12.94 2.21 -17.03
C GLN A 647 -12.09 1.69 -18.20
N THR A 648 -11.48 2.58 -18.99
CA THR A 648 -10.60 2.23 -20.12
C THR A 648 -9.15 2.59 -19.81
N LEU A 649 -8.24 1.63 -20.00
CA LEU A 649 -6.79 1.81 -19.98
C LEU A 649 -6.18 1.26 -21.27
N ILE A 650 -5.41 2.07 -21.98
CA ILE A 650 -4.53 1.61 -23.05
C ILE A 650 -3.10 1.62 -22.53
N VAL A 651 -2.42 0.49 -22.66
CA VAL A 651 -1.03 0.32 -22.22
C VAL A 651 -0.17 -0.29 -23.31
N GLN A 652 1.04 0.23 -23.47
CA GLN A 652 2.01 -0.24 -24.44
C GLN A 652 3.41 -0.14 -23.83
N GLN A 653 4.33 -1.04 -24.18
CA GLN A 653 5.74 -0.80 -23.89
C GLN A 653 6.23 0.48 -24.58
N ALA A 654 6.86 1.36 -23.82
CA ALA A 654 7.32 2.65 -24.32
C ALA A 654 8.52 2.49 -25.26
N GLN A 655 8.50 3.25 -26.36
CA GLN A 655 9.61 3.38 -27.29
C GLN A 655 10.25 4.76 -27.19
N ARG A 656 11.57 4.85 -27.45
CA ARG A 656 12.30 6.11 -27.65
C ARG A 656 12.20 7.12 -26.48
N TRP A 657 12.10 6.62 -25.26
CA TRP A 657 12.15 7.44 -24.04
C TRP A 657 13.60 7.70 -23.60
N THR A 658 13.79 8.65 -22.67
CA THR A 658 15.12 9.05 -22.18
C THR A 658 15.20 8.91 -20.68
N ALA A 659 16.32 8.40 -20.18
CA ALA A 659 16.60 8.28 -18.75
C ALA A 659 17.92 8.97 -18.40
N VAL A 660 17.98 9.49 -17.19
CA VAL A 660 19.20 10.01 -16.60
C VAL A 660 19.51 9.21 -15.33
N HIS A 661 20.67 8.55 -15.33
CA HIS A 661 21.13 7.76 -14.19
C HIS A 661 22.26 8.49 -13.46
N PRO A 662 22.19 8.61 -12.12
CA PRO A 662 23.28 9.15 -11.32
C PRO A 662 24.54 8.26 -11.40
N GLU A 663 24.40 6.97 -11.73
CA GLU A 663 25.54 6.07 -11.85
C GLU A 663 26.28 6.13 -13.19
N TRP A 664 25.52 6.32 -14.29
CA TRP A 664 25.98 6.27 -15.69
C TRP A 664 25.27 7.34 -16.52
N TYR A 665 25.86 8.54 -16.59
CA TYR A 665 25.26 9.70 -17.26
C TYR A 665 25.69 9.81 -18.73
N PRO A 666 24.78 10.07 -19.68
CA PRO A 666 23.41 9.54 -19.87
C PRO A 666 23.36 8.28 -20.76
N ASN A 667 22.23 7.57 -20.74
CA ASN A 667 21.98 6.45 -21.66
C ASN A 667 20.59 6.61 -22.31
N HIS A 668 20.46 6.14 -23.55
CA HIS A 668 19.17 5.70 -24.10
C HIS A 668 19.11 4.20 -23.87
N PRO A 669 18.69 3.74 -22.68
CA PRO A 669 18.83 2.35 -22.38
C PRO A 669 17.88 1.53 -23.26
N SER A 670 18.43 0.55 -23.99
CA SER A 670 17.64 -0.40 -24.78
C SER A 670 17.00 -1.42 -23.84
N TYR A 671 15.87 -1.07 -23.24
CA TYR A 671 15.07 -1.95 -22.37
C TYR A 671 13.96 -2.72 -23.09
N SER A 672 13.88 -2.64 -24.43
CA SER A 672 12.86 -3.35 -25.21
C SER A 672 12.97 -4.86 -24.99
N ARG A 673 11.88 -5.49 -24.56
CA ARG A 673 11.80 -6.94 -24.33
C ARG A 673 10.36 -7.43 -24.47
N PRO A 674 10.09 -8.74 -24.61
CA PRO A 674 8.73 -9.24 -24.72
C PRO A 674 7.86 -8.81 -23.53
N MET A 675 6.61 -8.46 -23.83
CA MET A 675 5.61 -8.00 -22.87
C MET A 675 4.49 -9.03 -22.77
N GLY A 676 3.90 -9.16 -21.59
CA GLY A 676 2.66 -9.90 -21.38
C GLY A 676 1.72 -9.15 -20.44
N ILE A 677 0.52 -9.66 -20.28
CA ILE A 677 -0.44 -9.24 -19.26
C ILE A 677 -0.59 -10.40 -18.28
N TRP A 678 -0.27 -10.16 -17.01
CA TRP A 678 -0.51 -11.11 -15.93
C TRP A 678 -1.97 -11.00 -15.49
N LEU A 679 -2.65 -12.14 -15.43
CA LEU A 679 -4.03 -12.29 -14.93
C LEU A 679 -4.09 -13.20 -13.69
N GLY A 680 -3.14 -14.12 -13.53
CA GLY A 680 -3.29 -15.20 -12.57
C GLY A 680 -4.50 -16.08 -12.90
N ASN A 681 -4.92 -16.89 -11.94
CA ASN A 681 -5.89 -17.98 -12.17
C ASN A 681 -7.13 -17.90 -11.26
N ASP A 682 -7.30 -16.80 -10.51
CA ASP A 682 -8.39 -16.62 -9.56
C ASP A 682 -9.55 -15.85 -10.22
N TRP A 683 -10.31 -16.57 -11.06
CA TRP A 683 -11.45 -16.03 -11.82
C TRP A 683 -12.67 -16.91 -11.64
N ASP A 684 -13.85 -16.29 -11.52
CA ASP A 684 -15.12 -17.01 -11.48
C ASP A 684 -15.53 -17.47 -12.89
N GLU A 685 -15.24 -16.63 -13.89
CA GLU A 685 -15.40 -16.93 -15.31
C GLU A 685 -14.24 -16.32 -16.12
N GLN A 686 -13.78 -17.04 -17.15
CA GLN A 686 -12.83 -16.56 -18.15
C GLN A 686 -13.21 -17.10 -19.53
N THR A 687 -13.38 -16.21 -20.51
CA THR A 687 -13.73 -16.57 -21.90
C THR A 687 -12.91 -15.77 -22.91
N GLU A 688 -12.78 -16.28 -24.15
CA GLU A 688 -12.05 -15.62 -25.23
C GLU A 688 -12.95 -15.52 -26.47
N ARG A 689 -13.03 -14.33 -27.09
CA ARG A 689 -13.87 -14.06 -28.26
C ARG A 689 -13.33 -12.86 -29.07
N ASP A 690 -13.20 -13.01 -30.38
CA ASP A 690 -12.81 -11.94 -31.33
C ASP A 690 -11.53 -11.17 -30.93
N GLY A 691 -10.54 -11.90 -30.41
CA GLY A 691 -9.26 -11.37 -29.93
C GLY A 691 -9.31 -10.69 -28.55
N TRP A 692 -10.46 -10.74 -27.87
CA TRP A 692 -10.61 -10.31 -26.48
C TRP A 692 -10.55 -11.49 -25.51
N VAL A 693 -9.97 -11.25 -24.34
CA VAL A 693 -10.10 -12.10 -23.15
C VAL A 693 -11.03 -11.39 -22.16
N PHE A 694 -12.10 -12.06 -21.75
CA PHE A 694 -13.05 -11.58 -20.75
C PHE A 694 -12.88 -12.34 -19.45
N VAL A 695 -12.89 -11.63 -18.32
CA VAL A 695 -12.83 -12.22 -16.98
C VAL A 695 -13.87 -11.61 -16.05
N GLN A 696 -14.36 -12.43 -15.12
CA GLN A 696 -15.21 -12.01 -14.01
C GLN A 696 -14.60 -12.43 -12.68
N LYS A 697 -14.64 -11.51 -11.70
CA LYS A 697 -14.49 -11.84 -10.29
C LYS A 697 -15.55 -11.10 -9.48
N GLY A 698 -16.45 -11.84 -8.86
CA GLY A 698 -17.66 -11.37 -8.20
C GLY A 698 -18.42 -10.34 -9.02
N ARG A 699 -18.41 -9.09 -8.54
CA ARG A 699 -19.15 -7.97 -9.13
C ARG A 699 -18.36 -7.16 -10.15
N ALA A 700 -17.12 -7.51 -10.44
CA ALA A 700 -16.28 -6.79 -11.40
C ALA A 700 -15.98 -7.65 -12.65
N TYR A 701 -15.93 -6.97 -13.79
CA TYR A 701 -15.59 -7.51 -15.10
C TYR A 701 -14.37 -6.81 -15.68
N ALA A 702 -13.64 -7.52 -16.53
CA ALA A 702 -12.64 -6.90 -17.40
C ALA A 702 -12.54 -7.59 -18.76
N ALA A 703 -12.20 -6.81 -19.78
CA ALA A 703 -11.90 -7.25 -21.12
C ALA A 703 -10.48 -6.78 -21.51
N ILE A 704 -9.66 -7.68 -22.05
CA ILE A 704 -8.28 -7.44 -22.43
C ILE A 704 -8.11 -7.73 -23.91
N ARG A 705 -7.59 -6.77 -24.69
CA ARG A 705 -7.30 -6.95 -26.12
C ARG A 705 -5.94 -6.37 -26.52
N PRO A 706 -4.97 -7.23 -26.84
CA PRO A 706 -3.83 -6.84 -27.64
C PRO A 706 -4.28 -6.44 -29.05
N VAL A 707 -3.76 -5.32 -29.56
CA VAL A 707 -4.14 -4.80 -30.88
C VAL A 707 -2.95 -4.86 -31.82
N LEU A 708 -2.98 -5.80 -32.76
CA LEU A 708 -1.94 -6.00 -33.77
C LEU A 708 -2.55 -6.05 -35.17
N TRP A 709 -1.85 -5.44 -36.12
CA TRP A 709 -2.20 -5.48 -37.53
C TRP A 709 -1.81 -6.80 -38.22
N ASP A 710 -2.50 -7.15 -39.29
CA ASP A 710 -2.16 -8.28 -40.17
C ASP A 710 -1.12 -7.85 -41.20
N GLU A 711 0.16 -7.86 -40.83
CA GLU A 711 1.28 -7.43 -41.70
C GLU A 711 1.28 -8.17 -43.05
N ALA A 712 0.97 -9.47 -43.05
CA ALA A 712 0.92 -10.27 -44.27
C ALA A 712 -0.19 -9.77 -45.22
N TYR A 713 -1.40 -9.57 -44.69
CA TYR A 713 -2.52 -9.02 -45.44
C TYR A 713 -2.22 -7.63 -46.02
N GLU A 714 -1.61 -6.75 -45.22
CA GLU A 714 -1.26 -5.39 -45.65
C GLU A 714 -0.14 -5.39 -46.69
N LYS A 715 0.86 -6.26 -46.55
CA LYS A 715 1.97 -6.38 -47.50
C LYS A 715 1.53 -6.86 -48.88
N GLU A 716 0.57 -7.78 -48.94
CA GLU A 716 -0.02 -8.27 -50.19
C GLU A 716 -0.81 -7.19 -50.94
N ARG A 717 -1.40 -6.25 -50.21
CA ARG A 717 -2.24 -5.16 -50.75
C ARG A 717 -1.52 -3.83 -50.86
N LYS A 718 -0.25 -3.76 -50.43
CA LYS A 718 0.54 -2.53 -50.44
C LYS A 718 0.72 -2.03 -51.87
N THR A 719 0.28 -0.79 -52.10
CA THR A 719 0.57 -0.07 -53.34
C THR A 719 2.04 0.30 -53.39
N ARG A 720 2.75 -0.07 -54.46
CA ARG A 720 4.16 0.29 -54.63
C ARG A 720 4.27 1.74 -55.10
N THR A 721 4.85 2.58 -54.26
CA THR A 721 5.26 3.95 -54.61
C THR A 721 6.65 3.94 -55.27
N GLU A 722 7.03 5.02 -55.96
CA GLU A 722 8.33 5.16 -56.63
C GLU A 722 9.28 6.12 -55.89
N GLY A 723 10.57 6.09 -56.25
CA GLY A 723 11.59 6.99 -55.69
C GLY A 723 11.81 6.79 -54.19
N ASN A 724 12.01 7.88 -53.44
CA ASN A 724 12.26 7.83 -51.99
C ASN A 724 11.02 7.46 -51.16
N GLN A 725 9.83 7.38 -51.77
CA GLN A 725 8.58 7.10 -51.06
C GLN A 725 8.27 5.59 -50.93
N VAL A 726 9.10 4.71 -51.50
CA VAL A 726 8.94 3.24 -51.44
C VAL A 726 8.80 2.70 -50.00
N PHE A 727 9.33 3.45 -49.03
CA PHE A 727 9.30 3.11 -47.60
C PHE A 727 8.04 3.59 -46.87
N PHE A 728 7.15 4.33 -47.52
CA PHE A 728 5.94 4.90 -46.94
C PHE A 728 4.67 4.15 -47.38
N ASN A 729 3.58 4.35 -46.63
CA ASN A 729 2.24 3.98 -47.10
C ASN A 729 1.83 4.91 -48.26
N ALA A 730 1.08 4.40 -49.23
CA ALA A 730 0.65 5.21 -50.36
C ALA A 730 -0.47 6.18 -49.94
N PRO A 731 -0.57 7.38 -50.54
CA PRO A 731 -1.60 8.36 -50.17
C PRO A 731 -3.04 7.88 -50.36
N ASP A 732 -3.26 6.89 -51.22
CA ASP A 732 -4.54 6.30 -51.59
C ASP A 732 -4.80 4.93 -50.95
N ASP A 733 -3.88 4.42 -50.12
CA ASP A 733 -4.14 3.22 -49.32
C ASP A 733 -5.32 3.48 -48.37
N LEU A 734 -6.09 2.43 -48.06
CA LEU A 734 -7.13 2.51 -47.01
C LEU A 734 -6.52 3.06 -45.71
N PRO A 735 -7.20 3.98 -45.01
CA PRO A 735 -6.65 4.67 -43.85
C PRO A 735 -6.43 3.74 -42.65
N THR A 736 -7.12 2.60 -42.60
CA THR A 736 -7.01 1.59 -41.54
C THR A 736 -6.34 0.32 -42.04
N VAL A 737 -5.84 -0.48 -41.09
CA VAL A 737 -5.27 -1.82 -41.33
C VAL A 737 -6.23 -2.90 -40.84
N LYS A 738 -6.10 -4.10 -41.40
CA LYS A 738 -6.80 -5.28 -40.87
C LYS A 738 -6.21 -5.67 -39.51
N LEU A 739 -7.06 -5.84 -38.50
CA LEU A 739 -6.68 -6.32 -37.16
C LEU A 739 -6.61 -7.85 -37.12
N ARG A 740 -5.72 -8.39 -36.29
CA ARG A 740 -5.64 -9.81 -35.96
C ARG A 740 -6.39 -10.11 -34.66
N GLU A 741 -6.95 -11.31 -34.59
CA GLU A 741 -7.59 -11.87 -33.39
C GLU A 741 -6.68 -12.88 -32.67
N ASP A 742 -5.63 -13.36 -33.35
CA ASP A 742 -4.72 -14.43 -32.91
C ASP A 742 -3.31 -13.90 -32.59
N CYS A 743 -3.22 -12.73 -31.97
CA CYS A 743 -1.96 -12.00 -31.75
C CYS A 743 -1.34 -12.16 -30.35
N TYR A 744 -1.74 -13.20 -29.62
CA TYR A 744 -1.18 -13.56 -28.32
C TYR A 744 -1.19 -15.08 -28.11
N THR A 745 -0.45 -15.53 -27.11
CA THR A 745 -0.48 -16.90 -26.60
C THR A 745 -0.55 -16.91 -25.08
N TRP A 746 -0.90 -18.03 -24.47
CA TRP A 746 -0.83 -18.18 -23.01
C TRP A 746 0.46 -18.87 -22.60
N ASN A 747 0.99 -18.50 -21.44
CA ASN A 747 2.00 -19.32 -20.77
C ASN A 747 1.39 -20.66 -20.30
N GLN A 748 2.24 -21.57 -19.79
CA GLN A 748 1.86 -22.96 -19.54
C GLN A 748 0.69 -23.12 -18.56
N ASP A 749 0.62 -22.31 -17.52
CA ASP A 749 -0.42 -22.36 -16.49
C ASP A 749 -1.58 -21.38 -16.74
N ARG A 750 -1.59 -20.71 -17.89
CA ARG A 750 -2.56 -19.69 -18.32
C ARG A 750 -2.68 -18.49 -17.36
N SER A 751 -1.65 -18.20 -16.58
CA SER A 751 -1.62 -17.02 -15.72
C SER A 751 -1.17 -15.74 -16.44
N ILE A 752 -0.54 -15.85 -17.61
CA ILE A 752 0.01 -14.72 -18.38
C ILE A 752 -0.38 -14.81 -19.86
N LEU A 753 -1.00 -13.75 -20.36
CA LEU A 753 -1.26 -13.48 -21.77
C LEU A 753 0.03 -12.91 -22.40
N MET A 754 0.76 -13.73 -23.16
CA MET A 754 2.02 -13.36 -23.80
C MET A 754 1.76 -12.75 -25.18
N LEU A 755 2.17 -11.49 -25.37
CA LEU A 755 1.95 -10.78 -26.63
C LEU A 755 2.89 -11.30 -27.71
N GLU A 756 2.41 -11.37 -28.96
CA GLU A 756 3.26 -11.72 -30.11
C GLU A 756 4.27 -10.60 -30.41
N ASP A 757 3.81 -9.35 -30.39
CA ASP A 757 4.67 -8.17 -30.54
C ASP A 757 4.73 -7.38 -29.22
N ALA A 758 5.95 -7.13 -28.77
CA ALA A 758 6.25 -6.50 -27.49
C ALA A 758 5.80 -5.04 -27.37
N HIS A 759 5.47 -4.41 -28.52
CA HIS A 759 5.00 -3.05 -28.65
C HIS A 759 3.55 -3.01 -29.17
N SER A 760 2.79 -4.11 -29.10
CA SER A 760 1.35 -4.02 -29.33
C SER A 760 0.71 -3.20 -28.21
N PRO A 761 -0.10 -2.17 -28.50
CA PRO A 761 -0.94 -1.58 -27.48
C PRO A 761 -1.99 -2.61 -27.02
N VAL A 762 -2.28 -2.62 -25.73
CA VAL A 762 -3.29 -3.46 -25.11
C VAL A 762 -4.36 -2.56 -24.53
N ILE A 763 -5.62 -2.84 -24.87
CA ILE A 763 -6.80 -2.22 -24.27
C ILE A 763 -7.21 -3.08 -23.07
N ILE A 764 -7.46 -2.44 -21.93
CA ILE A 764 -8.13 -3.00 -20.77
C ILE A 764 -9.39 -2.18 -20.56
N GLU A 765 -10.55 -2.81 -20.73
CA GLU A 765 -11.86 -2.23 -20.43
C GLU A 765 -12.40 -2.91 -19.17
N ALA A 766 -12.92 -2.15 -18.21
CA ALA A 766 -13.49 -2.67 -16.98
C ALA A 766 -15.01 -2.42 -16.91
N GLY A 767 -15.71 -3.27 -16.15
CA GLY A 767 -17.15 -3.17 -15.96
C GLY A 767 -17.58 -3.73 -14.61
N ARG A 768 -18.86 -3.58 -14.27
CA ARG A 768 -19.42 -4.10 -13.01
C ARG A 768 -20.78 -4.73 -13.22
N THR A 769 -21.20 -5.57 -12.29
CA THR A 769 -22.56 -6.11 -12.25
C THR A 769 -23.64 -5.03 -12.09
N ALA A 770 -23.27 -3.87 -11.53
CA ALA A 770 -24.15 -2.71 -11.42
C ALA A 770 -24.49 -2.09 -12.78
N ASP A 771 -23.57 -2.21 -13.75
CA ASP A 771 -23.68 -1.62 -15.08
C ASP A 771 -24.13 -2.68 -16.11
N TYR A 772 -23.72 -3.94 -15.93
CA TYR A 772 -24.05 -5.08 -16.78
C TYR A 772 -24.51 -6.26 -15.94
N PRO A 773 -25.72 -6.83 -16.13
CA PRO A 773 -26.18 -7.94 -15.29
C PRO A 773 -25.31 -9.20 -15.35
N THR A 774 -24.66 -9.45 -16.48
CA THR A 774 -23.81 -10.63 -16.70
C THR A 774 -22.52 -10.28 -17.45
N LEU A 775 -21.52 -11.18 -17.36
CA LEU A 775 -20.30 -11.05 -18.16
C LEU A 775 -20.61 -11.06 -19.67
N ALA A 776 -21.66 -11.77 -20.10
CA ALA A 776 -22.07 -11.83 -21.49
C ALA A 776 -22.61 -10.49 -22.00
N ASP A 777 -23.35 -9.74 -21.18
CA ASP A 777 -23.86 -8.41 -21.50
C ASP A 777 -22.70 -7.41 -21.64
N PHE A 778 -21.76 -7.42 -20.67
CA PHE A 778 -20.53 -6.63 -20.73
C PHE A 778 -19.72 -6.96 -21.98
N ALA A 779 -19.52 -8.25 -22.27
CA ALA A 779 -18.77 -8.68 -23.43
C ALA A 779 -19.44 -8.30 -24.74
N ALA A 780 -20.78 -8.26 -24.81
CA ALA A 780 -21.51 -7.83 -25.99
C ALA A 780 -21.28 -6.34 -26.27
N ASP A 781 -21.31 -5.50 -25.24
CA ASP A 781 -21.05 -4.07 -25.35
C ASP A 781 -19.59 -3.79 -25.78
N VAL A 782 -18.62 -4.44 -25.14
CA VAL A 782 -17.19 -4.36 -25.53
C VAL A 782 -16.95 -4.74 -26.99
N LEU A 783 -17.70 -5.71 -27.53
CA LEU A 783 -17.57 -6.11 -28.93
C LEU A 783 -18.17 -5.11 -29.91
N ASP A 784 -19.14 -4.29 -29.50
CA ASP A 784 -19.73 -3.25 -30.33
C ASP A 784 -18.86 -1.98 -30.39
N ASN A 785 -17.95 -1.81 -29.41
CA ASN A 785 -17.05 -0.68 -29.34
C ASN A 785 -16.19 -0.50 -30.61
N PRO A 786 -16.14 0.71 -31.19
CA PRO A 786 -15.28 1.00 -32.32
C PRO A 786 -13.79 0.83 -31.98
N ILE A 787 -13.10 -0.04 -32.71
CA ILE A 787 -11.65 -0.22 -32.64
C ILE A 787 -11.02 -0.15 -34.03
N ALA A 788 -9.99 0.69 -34.18
CA ALA A 788 -9.24 0.78 -35.42
C ALA A 788 -7.76 1.10 -35.19
N LEU A 789 -6.91 0.54 -36.04
CA LEU A 789 -5.53 0.99 -36.23
C LEU A 789 -5.46 1.79 -37.53
N TYR A 790 -5.16 3.08 -37.42
CA TYR A 790 -4.96 3.99 -38.54
C TYR A 790 -3.49 3.99 -38.98
N LYS A 791 -3.26 3.92 -40.29
CA LYS A 791 -1.93 4.00 -40.90
C LYS A 791 -1.32 5.37 -40.65
N THR A 792 -0.06 5.40 -40.24
CA THR A 792 0.77 6.61 -40.39
C THR A 792 1.46 6.62 -41.75
N VAL A 793 2.31 7.62 -41.99
CA VAL A 793 3.17 7.64 -43.19
C VAL A 793 4.14 6.45 -43.21
N VAL A 794 4.49 5.89 -42.05
CA VAL A 794 5.44 4.78 -41.91
C VAL A 794 4.67 3.46 -41.72
N PRO A 795 4.82 2.47 -42.63
CA PRO A 795 4.23 1.14 -42.45
C PRO A 795 4.62 0.51 -41.11
N GLY A 796 3.65 -0.13 -40.44
CA GLY A 796 3.84 -0.72 -39.12
C GLY A 796 3.83 0.28 -37.95
N SER A 797 3.91 1.58 -38.21
CA SER A 797 3.61 2.62 -37.21
C SER A 797 2.15 3.03 -37.36
N ASN A 798 1.31 2.70 -36.38
CA ASN A 798 -0.13 2.93 -36.44
C ASN A 798 -0.62 3.77 -35.26
N ILE A 799 -1.79 4.39 -35.43
CA ILE A 799 -2.51 5.10 -34.37
C ILE A 799 -3.72 4.25 -33.99
N LEU A 800 -3.78 3.83 -32.73
CA LEU A 800 -4.95 3.19 -32.15
C LEU A 800 -6.01 4.24 -31.84
N VAL A 801 -7.22 4.00 -32.33
CA VAL A 801 -8.42 4.76 -31.98
C VAL A 801 -9.43 3.79 -31.38
N TYR A 802 -9.92 4.11 -30.18
CA TYR A 802 -10.86 3.29 -29.43
C TYR A 802 -11.82 4.16 -28.62
N SER A 803 -13.09 3.77 -28.55
CA SER A 803 -14.10 4.35 -27.65
C SER A 803 -14.67 3.23 -26.78
N GLY A 804 -14.70 3.42 -25.46
CA GLY A 804 -15.11 2.41 -24.47
C GLY A 804 -16.63 2.23 -24.35
N CYS A 805 -17.04 1.43 -23.36
CA CYS A 805 -18.43 0.94 -23.22
C CYS A 805 -19.46 1.93 -22.64
N SER A 806 -19.10 3.17 -22.32
CA SER A 806 -20.08 4.15 -21.84
C SER A 806 -20.70 4.96 -23.00
N GLU A 807 -21.98 5.34 -22.89
CA GLU A 807 -22.68 6.13 -23.94
C GLU A 807 -21.95 7.45 -24.27
N ASP A 808 -21.27 8.02 -23.28
CA ASP A 808 -20.45 9.22 -23.38
C ASP A 808 -18.93 8.93 -23.38
N ALA A 809 -18.50 7.68 -23.64
CA ALA A 809 -17.09 7.31 -23.64
C ALA A 809 -16.31 8.17 -24.65
N PRO A 810 -15.30 8.94 -24.20
CA PRO A 810 -14.54 9.76 -25.11
C PRO A 810 -13.69 8.89 -26.04
N GLU A 811 -13.59 9.29 -27.31
CA GLU A 811 -12.62 8.69 -28.24
C GLU A 811 -11.20 8.89 -27.71
N ILE A 812 -10.47 7.79 -27.56
CA ILE A 812 -9.05 7.80 -27.21
C ILE A 812 -8.23 7.58 -28.47
N VAL A 813 -7.35 8.54 -28.76
CA VAL A 813 -6.38 8.47 -29.88
C VAL A 813 -4.99 8.28 -29.31
N PHE A 814 -4.39 7.13 -29.58
CA PHE A 814 -3.12 6.69 -29.02
C PHE A 814 -2.15 6.29 -30.14
N ASN A 815 -1.07 7.06 -30.32
CA ASN A 815 -0.05 6.72 -31.31
C ASN A 815 0.83 5.58 -30.81
N ALA A 816 0.68 4.40 -31.41
CA ALA A 816 1.43 3.20 -31.04
C ALA A 816 2.79 3.10 -31.75
N GLY A 817 3.06 3.94 -32.76
CA GLY A 817 4.33 3.89 -33.50
C GLY A 817 5.39 4.86 -33.02
N VAL A 818 5.00 5.97 -32.38
CA VAL A 818 5.91 7.03 -31.93
C VAL A 818 5.44 7.67 -30.61
N PRO A 819 6.37 8.20 -29.79
CA PRO A 819 6.04 8.92 -28.56
C PRO A 819 5.32 10.24 -28.88
N GLN A 820 3.99 10.23 -28.91
CA GLN A 820 3.11 11.37 -29.11
C GLN A 820 2.13 11.48 -27.93
N ILE A 821 1.75 12.70 -27.56
CA ILE A 821 0.74 12.94 -26.53
C ILE A 821 -0.60 12.35 -27.02
N PRO A 822 -1.18 11.37 -26.31
CA PRO A 822 -2.51 10.85 -26.63
C PRO A 822 -3.58 11.92 -26.44
N SER A 823 -4.74 11.77 -27.08
CA SER A 823 -5.90 12.61 -26.82
C SER A 823 -7.09 11.78 -26.33
N ILE A 824 -7.89 12.40 -25.46
CA ILE A 824 -9.15 11.87 -24.93
C ILE A 824 -10.23 12.88 -25.35
N GLY A 825 -11.23 12.43 -26.12
CA GLY A 825 -12.30 13.31 -26.63
C GLY A 825 -11.77 14.46 -27.48
N GLY A 826 -10.71 14.22 -28.25
CA GLY A 826 -10.01 15.24 -29.05
C GLY A 826 -9.13 16.21 -28.26
N THR A 827 -9.06 16.10 -26.93
CA THR A 827 -8.21 16.95 -26.08
C THR A 827 -6.92 16.22 -25.72
N PRO A 828 -5.73 16.78 -26.00
CA PRO A 828 -4.45 16.19 -25.58
C PRO A 828 -4.37 16.03 -24.06
N VAL A 829 -3.82 14.90 -23.58
CA VAL A 829 -3.62 14.67 -22.15
C VAL A 829 -2.78 15.80 -21.52
N ASN A 830 -3.29 16.40 -20.45
CA ASN A 830 -2.58 17.45 -19.72
C ASN A 830 -1.68 16.87 -18.62
N TYR A 831 -0.41 16.63 -18.96
CA TYR A 831 0.60 16.18 -18.01
C TYR A 831 1.05 17.25 -17.00
N ARG A 832 0.79 18.54 -17.28
CA ARG A 832 0.97 19.65 -16.32
C ARG A 832 -0.35 19.87 -15.58
N TYR A 833 -0.83 18.80 -14.96
CA TYR A 833 -2.13 18.79 -14.32
C TYR A 833 -2.16 19.82 -13.18
N PRO A 834 -3.20 20.67 -13.06
CA PRO A 834 -3.19 21.81 -12.15
C PRO A 834 -3.35 21.43 -10.67
N MET A 835 -3.61 20.15 -10.36
CA MET A 835 -3.89 19.67 -9.01
C MET A 835 -2.82 18.69 -8.54
N THR A 836 -2.39 18.83 -7.28
CA THR A 836 -1.57 17.80 -6.59
C THR A 836 -2.44 16.61 -6.21
N PHE A 837 -3.66 16.87 -5.76
CA PHE A 837 -4.66 15.87 -5.43
C PHE A 837 -6.01 16.32 -6.00
N ASP A 838 -6.68 15.48 -6.77
CA ASP A 838 -8.01 15.76 -7.32
C ASP A 838 -8.90 14.53 -7.29
N SER A 839 -9.78 14.50 -6.29
CA SER A 839 -10.93 13.60 -6.21
C SER A 839 -12.06 14.31 -5.46
N PRO A 840 -13.27 13.73 -5.38
CA PRO A 840 -14.32 14.25 -4.50
C PRO A 840 -13.90 14.34 -3.02
N TYR A 841 -12.93 13.53 -2.58
CA TYR A 841 -12.59 13.33 -1.16
C TYR A 841 -11.25 13.93 -0.75
N LEU A 842 -10.37 14.26 -1.71
CA LEU A 842 -9.06 14.82 -1.47
C LEU A 842 -8.71 15.85 -2.56
N LYS A 843 -8.57 17.13 -2.20
CA LYS A 843 -8.34 18.23 -3.15
C LYS A 843 -7.19 19.13 -2.73
N SER A 844 -6.32 19.47 -3.69
CA SER A 844 -5.26 20.48 -3.52
C SER A 844 -4.74 20.97 -4.87
N GLU A 845 -4.71 22.29 -5.04
CA GLU A 845 -4.06 22.92 -6.20
C GLU A 845 -2.54 22.72 -6.15
N TYR A 846 -1.92 22.52 -7.32
CA TYR A 846 -0.49 22.25 -7.41
C TYR A 846 0.36 23.37 -6.83
N GLY A 847 1.24 23.03 -5.90
CA GLY A 847 2.12 24.00 -5.23
C GLY A 847 1.44 24.82 -4.13
N SER A 848 0.13 24.68 -3.89
CA SER A 848 -0.59 25.48 -2.90
C SER A 848 -0.27 25.08 -1.46
N GLY A 849 -0.22 23.76 -1.19
CA GLY A 849 -0.07 23.23 0.16
C GLY A 849 -1.35 23.30 0.99
N LYS A 850 -2.47 23.68 0.39
CA LYS A 850 -3.78 23.74 1.04
C LYS A 850 -4.59 22.52 0.62
N ILE A 851 -4.78 21.59 1.54
CA ILE A 851 -5.46 20.34 1.26
C ILE A 851 -6.81 20.30 1.98
N LEU A 852 -7.85 19.94 1.24
CA LEU A 852 -9.16 19.62 1.78
C LEU A 852 -9.38 18.10 1.68
N ILE A 853 -9.63 17.47 2.83
CA ILE A 853 -10.16 16.12 2.93
C ILE A 853 -11.63 16.24 3.35
N GLU A 854 -12.53 15.56 2.65
CA GLU A 854 -13.96 15.60 2.98
C GLU A 854 -14.59 14.23 2.76
N TYR A 855 -15.29 13.69 3.76
CA TYR A 855 -16.12 12.50 3.59
C TYR A 855 -17.15 12.39 4.73
N GLY A 856 -18.33 11.82 4.45
CA GLY A 856 -19.36 11.57 5.46
C GLY A 856 -19.87 12.84 6.18
N GLY A 857 -19.82 14.00 5.53
CA GLY A 857 -20.19 15.30 6.11
C GLY A 857 -19.14 15.94 7.03
N GLU A 858 -17.96 15.32 7.14
CA GLU A 858 -16.82 15.84 7.90
C GLU A 858 -15.78 16.44 6.94
N GLN A 859 -15.30 17.65 7.25
CA GLN A 859 -14.21 18.30 6.53
C GLN A 859 -12.98 18.38 7.43
N HIS A 860 -11.82 18.09 6.85
CA HIS A 860 -10.53 18.18 7.50
C HIS A 860 -9.55 18.92 6.59
N SER A 861 -9.11 20.11 7.01
CA SER A 861 -8.21 20.97 6.23
C SER A 861 -6.80 20.89 6.77
N LEU A 862 -5.83 20.72 5.88
CA LEU A 862 -4.40 20.72 6.20
C LEU A 862 -3.72 21.91 5.49
N ASP A 863 -2.81 22.60 6.18
CA ASP A 863 -2.12 23.77 5.63
C ASP A 863 -0.59 23.62 5.74
N PHE A 864 0.05 23.55 4.58
CA PHE A 864 1.49 23.46 4.37
C PHE A 864 2.03 24.67 3.58
N ALA A 865 1.25 25.74 3.43
CA ALA A 865 1.61 26.88 2.58
C ALA A 865 2.75 27.73 3.17
N GLU A 866 2.77 27.88 4.49
CA GLU A 866 3.72 28.70 5.28
C GLU A 866 4.75 27.86 6.02
#